data_AF-A0A6J2VWA1-F1
#
_entry.id   AF-A0A6J2VWA1-F1
#
_cell.length_a   1.000
_cell.length_b   1.000
_cell.length_c   1.000
_cell.angle_alpha   90.00
_cell.angle_beta   90.00
_cell.angle_gamma   90.00
#
_symmetry.space_group_name_H-M   'P 1'
#
loop_
_entity.id
_entity.type
_entity.pdbx_description
1 polymer ?
#
loop_
_entity_poly.entity_id
_entity_poly.type
_entity_poly.pdbx_seq_one_letter_code
_entity_poly.pdbx_strand_id
1 'polypeptide(L)'
;MSLWSDEVIQKETKVNPQPYTNFQVAASESIGEKTKLLDVSASLKASFFAGLVEVGGSAHYLNEKTSSKLQCRVSMQHQVTTVFKELMFSGLEVQYPDVFNMKEATHVVTGVLYGANAILEFENTASDASEKQTVQGTLNVMIKKIPSMEISAEGKVDLSDTDKEKVKNFSCKFYGDYRLKQNPTTYEEAVLLYKDLPNLLGKDGELAVPLKVWLYPLKNLNDIAAQLKHMISESLISQVEKMMEDLHHAEMRTNDLLEISKTIKAKDICDKLELFNCRLKDFTTVFSQKLTELLPTIRDGTAEEKSLTDLLMSQHASGFTRSEMDDWLDGKETEIGTIKSYVTELKLEIKTPGPELDIFLIQPDVVHAFMFTFTSLKYEEPYLNKITKTTEDLRRGINIRLPDQNTPIETPWYLKPGIKETLDFSLTLIQCFPSHSKIISYISDPEHPGASVRWYRNGTCRDPYLMSVPFLKGMSADLTLDPNTAHQFLGLAEGNKKVTRLGPPSGITDSIFGTPQVLSEETLTGLCYWEAECTGDGFSIAVTHKGRKDDHSEFGCDEESWSLRCQGHRYTAHYNNQSTDIFWFTEDEIRIGVYLDCQSGTLSFYNISSDTQRYALIYTFQSCKFTGPLYAGFGIRGSDTSLCLVDSVDKEDEENLFFFFLSTGLDDIESYRGFV
;
A
#
# COMPACT_ATOMS: atom_id res chain seq x y z
N MET A 1 50.84 17.85 8.49
CA MET A 1 52.01 17.46 7.69
C MET A 1 52.27 18.56 6.66
N SER A 2 53.50 19.04 6.49
CA SER A 2 53.84 20.11 5.53
C SER A 2 55.20 19.84 4.90
N LEU A 3 55.40 20.26 3.63
CA LEU A 3 56.68 20.17 2.92
C LEU A 3 57.60 21.38 3.17
N TRP A 4 57.01 22.52 3.53
CA TRP A 4 57.70 23.79 3.77
C TRP A 4 57.28 24.38 5.13
N SER A 5 58.16 25.15 5.73
CA SER A 5 57.87 25.92 6.95
C SER A 5 56.80 26.99 6.69
N ASP A 6 56.09 27.37 7.75
CA ASP A 6 55.05 28.41 7.66
C ASP A 6 55.61 29.75 7.15
N GLU A 7 56.87 30.06 7.48
CA GLU A 7 57.56 31.26 6.99
C GLU A 7 57.71 31.26 5.47
N VAL A 8 58.13 30.12 4.89
CA VAL A 8 58.26 29.97 3.44
C VAL A 8 56.89 30.00 2.78
N ILE A 9 55.90 29.30 3.33
CA ILE A 9 54.53 29.30 2.80
C ILE A 9 53.98 30.73 2.77
N GLN A 10 54.10 31.49 3.87
CA GLN A 10 53.61 32.86 3.93
C GLN A 10 54.33 33.79 2.94
N LYS A 11 55.65 33.67 2.82
CA LYS A 11 56.46 34.51 1.93
C LYS A 11 56.17 34.25 0.45
N GLU A 12 56.00 32.99 0.08
CA GLU A 12 55.87 32.57 -1.32
C GLU A 12 54.39 32.40 -1.76
N THR A 13 53.43 32.66 -0.87
CA THR A 13 52.00 32.67 -1.22
C THR A 13 51.60 33.97 -1.90
N LYS A 14 51.10 33.86 -3.13
CA LYS A 14 50.43 34.96 -3.84
C LYS A 14 48.95 35.01 -3.47
N VAL A 15 48.46 36.20 -3.15
CA VAL A 15 47.07 36.45 -2.78
C VAL A 15 46.40 37.27 -3.87
N ASN A 16 45.37 36.72 -4.52
CA ASN A 16 44.64 37.36 -5.62
C ASN A 16 43.16 37.52 -5.23
N PRO A 17 42.60 38.75 -5.19
CA PRO A 17 41.17 38.95 -4.99
C PRO A 17 40.35 38.26 -6.09
N GLN A 18 39.34 37.49 -5.70
CA GLN A 18 38.38 36.85 -6.60
C GLN A 18 36.96 36.97 -6.04
N PRO A 19 36.40 38.19 -5.92
CA PRO A 19 35.04 38.39 -5.47
C PRO A 19 34.06 37.89 -6.53
N TYR A 20 33.21 36.94 -6.17
CA TYR A 20 32.12 36.46 -7.02
C TYR A 20 30.96 36.01 -6.14
N THR A 21 29.74 36.30 -6.56
CA THR A 21 28.51 35.88 -5.88
C THR A 21 27.64 35.11 -6.87
N ASN A 22 27.18 33.93 -6.44
CA ASN A 22 26.32 33.06 -7.21
C ASN A 22 25.06 32.70 -6.42
N PHE A 23 23.95 32.60 -7.14
CA PHE A 23 22.64 32.28 -6.60
C PHE A 23 22.01 31.16 -7.44
N GLN A 24 21.59 30.08 -6.79
CA GLN A 24 20.95 28.95 -7.45
C GLN A 24 19.76 28.43 -6.64
N VAL A 25 18.74 27.93 -7.33
CA VAL A 25 17.59 27.26 -6.71
C VAL A 25 17.44 25.88 -7.33
N ALA A 26 17.42 24.86 -6.50
CA ALA A 26 17.26 23.47 -6.89
C ALA A 26 15.98 22.89 -6.28
N ALA A 27 15.12 22.35 -7.13
CA ALA A 27 13.85 21.72 -6.73
C ALA A 27 13.93 20.19 -6.69
N SER A 28 15.11 19.60 -6.93
CA SER A 28 15.37 18.17 -6.88
C SER A 28 16.17 17.83 -5.63
N GLU A 29 15.88 16.69 -5.03
CA GLU A 29 16.46 16.23 -3.77
C GLU A 29 17.47 15.09 -3.96
N SER A 30 17.71 14.67 -5.22
CA SER A 30 18.63 13.58 -5.50
C SER A 30 20.05 13.95 -5.07
N ILE A 31 20.81 12.96 -4.59
CA ILE A 31 22.19 13.20 -4.19
C ILE A 31 23.04 13.66 -5.38
N GLY A 32 22.69 13.23 -6.61
CA GLY A 32 23.27 13.77 -7.84
C GLY A 32 23.12 15.28 -8.00
N GLU A 33 21.93 15.83 -7.74
CA GLU A 33 21.70 17.29 -7.81
C GLU A 33 22.33 18.02 -6.61
N LYS A 34 22.31 17.43 -5.42
CA LYS A 34 22.99 18.01 -4.24
C LYS A 34 24.51 18.12 -4.44
N THR A 35 25.13 17.07 -4.99
CA THR A 35 26.57 17.05 -5.29
C THR A 35 26.93 18.03 -6.41
N LYS A 36 26.05 18.23 -7.39
CA LYS A 36 26.20 19.24 -8.44
C LYS A 36 26.11 20.67 -7.90
N LEU A 37 25.19 20.94 -6.97
CA LEU A 37 25.06 22.24 -6.30
C LEU A 37 26.34 22.64 -5.55
N LEU A 38 27.09 21.66 -5.04
CA LEU A 38 28.36 21.84 -4.34
C LEU A 38 29.61 21.63 -5.20
N ASP A 39 29.48 21.47 -6.53
CA ASP A 39 30.59 21.21 -7.47
C ASP A 39 31.47 20.00 -7.06
N VAL A 40 30.85 18.94 -6.55
CA VAL A 40 31.55 17.73 -6.08
C VAL A 40 31.90 16.84 -7.27
N SER A 41 33.21 16.69 -7.53
CA SER A 41 33.74 15.79 -8.58
C SER A 41 33.34 14.33 -8.37
N ALA A 42 33.24 13.56 -9.46
CA ALA A 42 32.85 12.14 -9.40
C ALA A 42 33.69 11.32 -8.41
N SER A 43 35.03 11.44 -8.44
CA SER A 43 35.92 10.72 -7.52
C SER A 43 35.63 11.04 -6.05
N LEU A 44 35.28 12.29 -5.74
CA LEU A 44 34.92 12.71 -4.39
C LEU A 44 33.53 12.18 -4.00
N LYS A 45 32.56 12.15 -4.93
CA LYS A 45 31.24 11.54 -4.68
C LYS A 45 31.34 10.07 -4.26
N ALA A 46 32.17 9.29 -4.95
CA ALA A 46 32.36 7.88 -4.60
C ALA A 46 32.90 7.72 -3.17
N SER A 47 33.81 8.60 -2.75
CA SER A 47 34.35 8.60 -1.39
C SER A 47 33.32 9.04 -0.35
N PHE A 48 32.46 9.99 -0.71
CA PHE A 48 31.34 10.39 0.12
C PHE A 48 30.34 9.23 0.35
N PHE A 49 29.95 8.49 -0.72
CA PHE A 49 29.09 7.31 -0.59
C PHE A 49 29.71 6.19 0.26
N ALA A 50 31.04 6.07 0.21
CA ALA A 50 31.81 5.13 1.00
C ALA A 50 32.06 5.60 2.45
N GLY A 51 31.57 6.78 2.87
CA GLY A 51 31.84 7.31 4.21
C GLY A 51 33.31 7.66 4.48
N LEU A 52 34.12 7.81 3.43
CA LEU A 52 35.54 8.17 3.52
C LEU A 52 35.77 9.68 3.63
N VAL A 53 34.70 10.49 3.55
CA VAL A 53 34.74 11.94 3.57
C VAL A 53 33.90 12.44 4.74
N GLU A 54 34.56 13.13 5.67
CA GLU A 54 33.87 13.90 6.70
C GLU A 54 33.45 15.25 6.12
N VAL A 55 32.21 15.65 6.35
CA VAL A 55 31.64 16.92 5.87
C VAL A 55 31.39 17.87 7.03
N GLY A 56 31.58 19.16 6.79
CA GLY A 56 31.33 20.23 7.76
C GLY A 56 30.67 21.44 7.12
N GLY A 57 30.11 22.34 7.94
CA GLY A 57 29.53 23.60 7.49
C GLY A 57 28.40 23.39 6.47
N SER A 58 28.46 24.09 5.34
CA SER A 58 27.47 23.97 4.25
C SER A 58 27.36 22.55 3.66
N ALA A 59 28.44 21.76 3.72
CA ALA A 59 28.45 20.40 3.15
C ALA A 59 27.60 19.39 3.94
N HIS A 60 27.16 19.71 5.17
CA HIS A 60 26.18 18.88 5.90
C HIS A 60 24.88 18.68 5.12
N TYR A 61 24.54 19.60 4.20
CA TYR A 61 23.43 19.46 3.26
C TYR A 61 23.42 18.13 2.48
N LEU A 62 24.60 17.55 2.21
CA LEU A 62 24.73 16.26 1.51
C LEU A 62 24.21 15.08 2.33
N ASN A 63 24.20 15.18 3.66
CA ASN A 63 23.73 14.11 4.55
C ASN A 63 22.21 14.11 4.73
N GLU A 64 21.54 15.21 4.37
CA GLU A 64 20.10 15.32 4.51
C GLU A 64 19.39 14.41 3.51
N LYS A 65 18.40 13.68 4.01
CA LYS A 65 17.58 12.76 3.23
C LYS A 65 16.11 13.02 3.48
N THR A 66 15.26 12.77 2.48
CA THR A 66 13.81 12.78 2.66
C THR A 66 13.34 11.46 3.27
N SER A 67 12.33 11.54 4.14
CA SER A 67 11.78 10.34 4.79
C SER A 67 10.52 9.83 4.11
N SER A 68 9.89 10.66 3.27
CA SER A 68 8.57 10.44 2.66
C SER A 68 8.54 11.01 1.25
N LYS A 69 7.77 10.37 0.34
CA LYS A 69 7.50 10.91 -0.99
C LYS A 69 6.54 12.09 -0.97
N LEU A 70 5.79 12.33 0.10
CA LEU A 70 4.88 13.47 0.22
C LEU A 70 5.60 14.73 0.70
N GLN A 71 6.83 14.59 1.20
CA GLN A 71 7.67 15.73 1.54
C GLN A 71 8.16 16.40 0.25
N CYS A 72 8.00 17.72 0.19
CA CYS A 72 8.42 18.58 -0.89
C CYS A 72 9.52 19.50 -0.36
N ARG A 73 10.71 19.46 -0.96
CA ARG A 73 11.80 20.37 -0.61
C ARG A 73 12.32 21.15 -1.80
N VAL A 74 12.72 22.38 -1.54
CA VAL A 74 13.44 23.23 -2.50
C VAL A 74 14.58 23.91 -1.77
N SER A 75 15.78 23.79 -2.33
CA SER A 75 16.99 24.36 -1.76
C SER A 75 17.42 25.61 -2.52
N MET A 76 17.79 26.65 -1.77
CA MET A 76 18.38 27.88 -2.28
C MET A 76 19.83 27.96 -1.84
N GLN A 77 20.74 28.10 -2.80
CA GLN A 77 22.17 28.29 -2.54
C GLN A 77 22.56 29.74 -2.80
N HIS A 78 23.31 30.31 -1.85
CA HIS A 78 24.04 31.57 -1.99
C HIS A 78 25.52 31.30 -1.73
N GLN A 79 26.34 31.43 -2.76
CA GLN A 79 27.78 31.19 -2.70
C GLN A 79 28.53 32.50 -2.94
N VAL A 80 29.52 32.80 -2.11
CA VAL A 80 30.42 33.95 -2.25
C VAL A 80 31.85 33.46 -2.26
N THR A 81 32.66 33.89 -3.21
CA THR A 81 34.12 33.74 -3.19
C THR A 81 34.76 35.09 -2.86
N THR A 82 35.91 35.08 -2.18
CA THR A 82 36.59 36.30 -1.72
C THR A 82 37.98 36.40 -2.32
N VAL A 83 38.84 35.42 -2.06
CA VAL A 83 40.27 35.49 -2.38
C VAL A 83 40.82 34.13 -2.76
N PHE A 84 41.71 34.11 -3.75
CA PHE A 84 42.49 32.93 -4.14
C PHE A 84 43.92 33.08 -3.63
N LYS A 85 44.39 32.10 -2.85
CA LYS A 85 45.76 32.03 -2.34
C LYS A 85 46.49 30.89 -3.05
N GLU A 86 47.60 31.19 -3.69
CA GLU A 86 48.40 30.24 -4.47
C GLU A 86 49.84 30.23 -3.98
N LEU A 87 50.36 29.05 -3.66
CA LEU A 87 51.76 28.88 -3.27
C LEU A 87 52.63 28.84 -4.53
N MET A 88 53.57 29.78 -4.65
CA MET A 88 54.54 29.81 -5.75
C MET A 88 55.73 28.90 -5.44
N PHE A 89 55.51 27.59 -5.48
CA PHE A 89 56.52 26.61 -5.05
C PHE A 89 57.58 26.25 -6.12
N SER A 90 57.42 26.71 -7.36
CA SER A 90 58.36 26.44 -8.45
C SER A 90 59.76 26.96 -8.12
N GLY A 91 60.73 26.05 -7.96
CA GLY A 91 62.12 26.40 -7.61
C GLY A 91 62.41 26.48 -6.11
N LEU A 92 61.44 26.18 -5.24
CA LEU A 92 61.66 26.05 -3.80
C LEU A 92 62.22 24.67 -3.45
N GLU A 93 63.24 24.64 -2.60
CA GLU A 93 63.75 23.40 -2.01
C GLU A 93 62.79 22.90 -0.92
N VAL A 94 62.55 21.59 -0.86
CA VAL A 94 61.68 20.98 0.15
C VAL A 94 62.41 20.91 1.49
N GLN A 95 61.85 21.54 2.53
CA GLN A 95 62.48 21.63 3.86
C GLN A 95 62.24 20.38 4.72
N TYR A 96 61.13 19.68 4.49
CA TYR A 96 60.73 18.49 5.26
C TYR A 96 60.58 17.27 4.35
N PRO A 97 61.66 16.71 3.79
CA PRO A 97 61.60 15.60 2.84
C PRO A 97 61.12 14.28 3.46
N ASP A 98 61.22 14.11 4.79
CA ASP A 98 60.77 12.90 5.49
C ASP A 98 59.28 12.63 5.32
N VAL A 99 58.49 13.65 4.99
CA VAL A 99 57.06 13.54 4.64
C VAL A 99 56.83 12.55 3.50
N PHE A 100 57.74 12.48 2.51
CA PHE A 100 57.60 11.53 1.40
C PHE A 100 57.71 10.06 1.86
N ASN A 101 58.48 9.80 2.92
CA ASN A 101 58.68 8.45 3.45
C ASN A 101 57.46 7.92 4.23
N MET A 102 56.62 8.83 4.76
CA MET A 102 55.42 8.45 5.53
C MET A 102 54.35 7.81 4.65
N LYS A 103 54.30 8.14 3.34
CA LYS A 103 53.34 7.60 2.37
C LYS A 103 51.86 7.80 2.75
N GLU A 104 51.57 8.74 3.64
CA GLU A 104 50.21 9.05 4.11
C GLU A 104 49.41 9.94 3.13
N ALA A 105 50.10 10.64 2.22
CA ALA A 105 49.47 11.54 1.26
C ALA A 105 50.01 11.32 -0.16
N THR A 106 49.15 11.53 -1.16
CA THR A 106 49.51 11.46 -2.59
C THR A 106 49.64 12.84 -3.25
N HIS A 107 49.07 13.87 -2.62
CA HIS A 107 49.02 15.23 -3.13
C HIS A 107 49.32 16.24 -2.01
N VAL A 108 49.78 17.44 -2.40
CA VAL A 108 49.90 18.62 -1.54
C VAL A 108 48.97 19.72 -2.03
N VAL A 109 48.40 20.50 -1.12
CA VAL A 109 47.59 21.67 -1.47
C VAL A 109 48.51 22.80 -1.94
N THR A 110 48.29 23.31 -3.15
CA THR A 110 49.07 24.42 -3.73
C THR A 110 48.25 25.67 -4.00
N GLY A 111 46.93 25.55 -4.01
CA GLY A 111 46.02 26.69 -4.18
C GLY A 111 44.75 26.49 -3.39
N VAL A 112 44.19 27.58 -2.85
CA VAL A 112 42.94 27.58 -2.09
C VAL A 112 42.13 28.81 -2.45
N LEU A 113 40.89 28.60 -2.90
CA LEU A 113 39.89 29.64 -3.08
C LEU A 113 39.05 29.72 -1.81
N TYR A 114 39.04 30.90 -1.19
CA TYR A 114 38.28 31.19 0.03
C TYR A 114 36.94 31.83 -0.32
N GLY A 115 35.96 31.62 0.56
CA GLY A 115 34.64 32.19 0.45
C GLY A 115 33.71 31.65 1.53
N ALA A 116 32.41 31.65 1.26
CA ALA A 116 31.44 30.95 2.08
C ALA A 116 30.24 30.53 1.23
N ASN A 117 29.60 29.45 1.66
CA ASN A 117 28.39 28.95 1.06
C ASN A 117 27.27 28.91 2.09
N ALA A 118 26.06 29.24 1.67
CA ALA A 118 24.84 29.18 2.46
C ALA A 118 23.77 28.45 1.65
N ILE A 119 23.21 27.39 2.22
CA ILE A 119 22.11 26.62 1.68
C ILE A 119 20.93 26.74 2.64
N LEU A 120 19.83 27.28 2.12
CA LEU A 120 18.54 27.38 2.79
C LEU A 120 17.62 26.34 2.15
N GLU A 121 17.33 25.27 2.88
CA GLU A 121 16.44 24.20 2.45
C GLU A 121 15.05 24.47 3.01
N PHE A 122 14.07 24.66 2.13
CA PHE A 122 12.69 24.89 2.51
C PHE A 122 11.89 23.62 2.30
N GLU A 123 11.10 23.25 3.29
CA GLU A 123 10.30 22.02 3.28
C GLU A 123 8.82 22.32 3.55
N ASN A 124 7.95 21.61 2.85
CA ASN A 124 6.52 21.51 3.12
C ASN A 124 6.05 20.07 2.81
N THR A 125 4.92 19.64 3.36
CA THR A 125 4.40 18.28 3.16
C THR A 125 3.06 18.35 2.43
N ALA A 126 2.93 17.62 1.33
CA ALA A 126 1.68 17.46 0.61
C ALA A 126 0.72 16.53 1.37
N SER A 127 -0.58 16.76 1.26
CA SER A 127 -1.58 15.88 1.85
C SER A 127 -1.66 14.53 1.13
N ASP A 128 -1.48 14.52 -0.19
CA ASP A 128 -1.45 13.33 -1.03
C ASP A 128 -0.58 13.51 -2.28
N ALA A 129 -0.45 12.44 -3.06
CA ALA A 129 0.38 12.42 -4.27
C ALA A 129 -0.11 13.39 -5.36
N SER A 130 -1.41 13.72 -5.42
CA SER A 130 -1.99 14.63 -6.40
C SER A 130 -1.64 16.09 -6.10
N GLU A 131 -1.52 16.44 -4.82
CA GLU A 131 -1.17 17.80 -4.39
C GLU A 131 0.34 18.09 -4.51
N LYS A 132 1.18 17.04 -4.51
CA LYS A 132 2.64 17.15 -4.47
C LYS A 132 3.22 18.15 -5.48
N GLN A 133 2.77 18.10 -6.73
CA GLN A 133 3.29 18.99 -7.77
C GLN A 133 2.94 20.46 -7.51
N THR A 134 1.76 20.73 -6.97
CA THR A 134 1.29 22.08 -6.61
C THR A 134 2.09 22.63 -5.43
N VAL A 135 2.32 21.82 -4.39
CA VAL A 135 3.14 22.21 -3.24
C VAL A 135 4.58 22.49 -3.67
N GLN A 136 5.18 21.59 -4.46
CA GLN A 136 6.54 21.76 -4.98
C GLN A 136 6.67 23.02 -5.85
N GLY A 137 5.69 23.25 -6.72
CA GLY A 137 5.63 24.46 -7.57
C GLY A 137 5.53 25.75 -6.74
N THR A 138 4.72 25.72 -5.69
CA THR A 138 4.55 26.87 -4.78
C THR A 138 5.83 27.19 -4.03
N LEU A 139 6.51 26.18 -3.45
CA LEU A 139 7.83 26.35 -2.84
C LEU A 139 8.82 27.00 -3.82
N ASN A 140 8.96 26.42 -5.02
CA ASN A 140 9.92 26.88 -6.02
C ASN A 140 9.68 28.35 -6.45
N VAL A 141 8.42 28.74 -6.64
CA VAL A 141 8.07 30.13 -6.99
C VAL A 141 8.41 31.08 -5.86
N MET A 142 8.04 30.75 -4.62
CA MET A 142 8.28 31.63 -3.48
C MET A 142 9.77 31.82 -3.22
N ILE A 143 10.55 30.75 -3.23
CA ILE A 143 11.99 30.80 -2.95
C ILE A 143 12.75 31.62 -4.01
N LYS A 144 12.34 31.52 -5.28
CA LYS A 144 12.90 32.36 -6.36
C LYS A 144 12.63 33.86 -6.17
N LYS A 145 11.62 34.25 -5.37
CA LYS A 145 11.34 35.66 -5.06
C LYS A 145 12.25 36.23 -3.96
N ILE A 146 12.92 35.40 -3.14
CA ILE A 146 13.70 35.84 -1.97
C ILE A 146 14.70 36.96 -2.31
N PRO A 147 15.51 36.88 -3.39
CA PRO A 147 16.45 37.95 -3.72
C PRO A 147 15.80 39.32 -3.96
N SER A 148 14.58 39.32 -4.50
CA SER A 148 13.80 40.52 -4.83
C SER A 148 12.91 41.04 -3.69
N MET A 149 12.82 40.34 -2.56
CA MET A 149 11.98 40.77 -1.44
C MET A 149 12.51 42.06 -0.78
N GLU A 150 11.61 42.97 -0.44
CA GLU A 150 11.90 44.20 0.29
C GLU A 150 11.68 44.01 1.80
N ILE A 151 12.40 44.77 2.61
CA ILE A 151 12.23 44.82 4.06
C ILE A 151 11.59 46.17 4.38
N SER A 152 10.44 46.15 5.05
CA SER A 152 9.74 47.35 5.49
C SER A 152 10.55 48.12 6.53
N ALA A 153 10.19 49.38 6.78
CA ALA A 153 10.83 50.20 7.80
C ALA A 153 10.76 49.60 9.22
N GLU A 154 9.82 48.67 9.47
CA GLU A 154 9.69 47.94 10.74
C GLU A 154 10.61 46.71 10.84
N GLY A 155 11.43 46.43 9.82
CA GLY A 155 12.28 45.23 9.78
C GLY A 155 11.54 43.94 9.43
N LYS A 156 10.34 44.02 8.86
CA LYS A 156 9.54 42.88 8.41
C LYS A 156 9.65 42.71 6.90
N VAL A 157 9.59 41.49 6.41
CA VAL A 157 9.54 41.20 4.97
C VAL A 157 8.22 41.72 4.41
N ASP A 158 8.28 42.48 3.32
CA ASP A 158 7.09 42.97 2.63
C ASP A 158 6.45 41.84 1.80
N LEU A 159 5.45 41.19 2.38
CA LEU A 159 4.69 40.10 1.76
C LEU A 159 3.24 40.52 1.55
N SER A 160 2.72 40.26 0.34
CA SER A 160 1.28 40.33 0.07
C SER A 160 0.52 39.29 0.92
N ASP A 161 -0.75 39.56 1.22
CA ASP A 161 -1.54 38.64 2.05
C ASP A 161 -1.69 37.25 1.42
N THR A 162 -1.70 37.16 0.09
CA THR A 162 -1.71 35.87 -0.62
C THR A 162 -0.40 35.10 -0.50
N ASP A 163 0.73 35.80 -0.45
CA ASP A 163 2.04 35.15 -0.28
C ASP A 163 2.29 34.76 1.18
N LYS A 164 1.77 35.52 2.16
CA LYS A 164 1.80 35.14 3.59
C LYS A 164 1.10 33.80 3.84
N GLU A 165 -0.07 33.59 3.25
CA GLU A 165 -0.79 32.31 3.40
C GLU A 165 -0.03 31.14 2.78
N LYS A 166 0.67 31.35 1.65
CA LYS A 166 1.46 30.28 1.01
C LYS A 166 2.65 29.84 1.85
N VAL A 167 3.35 30.77 2.48
CA VAL A 167 4.60 30.49 3.21
C VAL A 167 4.36 30.02 4.65
N LYS A 168 3.13 30.14 5.15
CA LYS A 168 2.75 29.78 6.52
C LYS A 168 3.14 28.36 6.94
N ASN A 169 3.08 27.41 6.00
CA ASN A 169 3.40 26.00 6.23
C ASN A 169 4.83 25.63 5.83
N PHE A 170 5.65 26.61 5.42
CA PHE A 170 7.03 26.34 5.07
C PHE A 170 7.87 26.26 6.34
N SER A 171 8.71 25.24 6.41
CA SER A 171 9.82 25.19 7.34
C SER A 171 11.12 25.46 6.60
N CYS A 172 12.11 26.04 7.28
CA CYS A 172 13.43 26.29 6.73
C CYS A 172 14.50 25.61 7.58
N LYS A 173 15.50 25.03 6.93
CA LYS A 173 16.74 24.55 7.52
C LYS A 173 17.92 25.27 6.87
N PHE A 174 18.93 25.59 7.67
CA PHE A 174 20.13 26.29 7.22
C PHE A 174 21.37 25.40 7.33
N TYR A 175 22.11 25.31 6.23
CA TYR A 175 23.44 24.71 6.17
C TYR A 175 24.39 25.74 5.56
N GLY A 176 25.35 26.23 6.33
CA GLY A 176 26.23 27.25 5.82
C GLY A 176 27.52 27.41 6.61
N ASP A 177 28.46 28.11 5.99
CA ASP A 177 29.78 28.38 6.54
C ASP A 177 29.81 29.67 7.39
N TYR A 178 28.63 30.13 7.80
CA TYR A 178 28.41 31.36 8.53
C TYR A 178 28.12 31.07 10.01
N ARG A 179 28.70 31.88 10.91
CA ARG A 179 28.41 31.80 12.34
C ARG A 179 27.17 32.62 12.67
N LEU A 180 26.02 31.97 12.76
CA LEU A 180 24.76 32.59 13.11
C LEU A 180 24.52 32.53 14.62
N LYS A 181 23.83 33.54 15.17
CA LYS A 181 23.32 33.47 16.56
C LYS A 181 22.17 32.47 16.69
N GLN A 182 21.34 32.41 15.64
CA GLN A 182 20.20 31.51 15.53
C GLN A 182 19.99 31.19 14.06
N ASN A 183 19.65 29.93 13.77
CA ASN A 183 19.34 29.49 12.42
C ASN A 183 17.89 29.86 12.06
N PRO A 184 17.62 30.24 10.79
CA PRO A 184 16.27 30.51 10.34
C PRO A 184 15.45 29.22 10.32
N THR A 185 14.20 29.34 10.73
CA THR A 185 13.21 28.26 10.77
C THR A 185 11.98 28.59 9.92
N THR A 186 11.75 29.86 9.59
CA THR A 186 10.64 30.33 8.77
C THR A 186 11.10 30.96 7.47
N TYR A 187 10.15 31.20 6.56
CA TYR A 187 10.42 31.89 5.30
C TYR A 187 10.90 33.33 5.51
N GLU A 188 10.28 34.09 6.42
CA GLU A 188 10.67 35.46 6.71
C GLU A 188 12.07 35.55 7.32
N GLU A 189 12.40 34.67 8.27
CA GLU A 189 13.73 34.60 8.88
C GLU A 189 14.80 34.29 7.82
N ALA A 190 14.50 33.40 6.87
CA ALA A 190 15.40 33.08 5.77
C ALA A 190 15.64 34.27 4.83
N VAL A 191 14.61 35.08 4.54
CA VAL A 191 14.75 36.31 3.75
C VAL A 191 15.63 37.32 4.48
N LEU A 192 15.41 37.52 5.77
CA LEU A 192 16.23 38.44 6.59
C LEU A 192 17.69 37.98 6.62
N LEU A 193 17.93 36.69 6.86
CA LEU A 193 19.28 36.13 6.82
C LEU A 193 19.93 36.34 5.46
N TYR A 194 19.24 36.02 4.36
CA TYR A 194 19.77 36.17 3.01
C TYR A 194 20.28 37.60 2.74
N LYS A 195 19.53 38.61 3.18
CA LYS A 195 19.93 40.03 3.02
C LYS A 195 21.13 40.40 3.89
N ASP A 196 21.36 39.70 5.00
CA ASP A 196 22.49 39.94 5.90
C ASP A 196 23.74 39.11 5.58
N LEU A 197 23.63 38.02 4.80
CA LEU A 197 24.75 37.16 4.40
C LEU A 197 26.00 37.93 3.90
N PRO A 198 25.89 39.00 3.09
CA PRO A 198 27.05 39.77 2.65
C PRO A 198 27.83 40.43 3.80
N ASN A 199 27.16 40.81 4.89
CA ASN A 199 27.78 41.47 6.04
C ASN A 199 28.48 40.48 6.98
N LEU A 200 28.08 39.21 6.94
CA LEU A 200 28.52 38.17 7.88
C LEU A 200 29.93 37.62 7.60
N LEU A 201 30.56 37.97 6.46
CA LEU A 201 31.93 37.55 6.14
C LEU A 201 33.02 38.48 6.68
N GLY A 202 32.62 39.60 7.31
CA GLY A 202 33.54 40.68 7.67
C GLY A 202 33.91 41.55 6.48
N LYS A 203 34.49 42.72 6.74
CA LYS A 203 34.75 43.76 5.72
C LYS A 203 35.65 43.28 4.58
N ASP A 204 36.62 42.42 4.90
CA ASP A 204 37.61 41.89 3.96
C ASP A 204 37.49 40.36 3.77
N GLY A 205 36.38 39.75 4.19
CA GLY A 205 36.19 38.30 4.12
C GLY A 205 37.00 37.52 5.15
N GLU A 206 37.32 38.12 6.30
CA GLU A 206 38.12 37.52 7.39
C GLU A 206 37.54 36.21 7.93
N LEU A 207 36.22 36.03 7.80
CA LEU A 207 35.51 34.82 8.24
C LEU A 207 35.31 33.80 7.12
N ALA A 208 35.89 34.03 5.94
CA ALA A 208 35.79 33.11 4.82
C ALA A 208 36.53 31.78 5.09
N VAL A 209 35.93 30.68 4.64
CA VAL A 209 36.46 29.33 4.71
C VAL A 209 36.99 28.87 3.34
N PRO A 210 37.84 27.83 3.27
CA PRO A 210 38.21 27.19 2.02
C PRO A 210 36.98 26.61 1.29
N LEU A 211 36.74 27.03 0.05
CA LEU A 211 35.67 26.48 -0.81
C LEU A 211 36.19 25.49 -1.85
N LYS A 212 37.35 25.78 -2.47
CA LYS A 212 37.95 24.94 -3.50
C LYS A 212 39.45 24.85 -3.29
N VAL A 213 40.01 23.65 -3.45
CA VAL A 213 41.43 23.37 -3.27
C VAL A 213 42.04 22.81 -4.54
N TRP A 214 43.27 23.23 -4.84
CA TRP A 214 44.08 22.73 -5.94
C TRP A 214 45.16 21.83 -5.36
N LEU A 215 45.22 20.61 -5.87
CA LEU A 215 46.08 19.55 -5.39
C LEU A 215 47.18 19.29 -6.42
N TYR A 216 48.43 19.31 -5.99
CA TYR A 216 49.59 18.97 -6.81
C TYR A 216 50.12 17.58 -6.45
N PRO A 217 50.33 16.67 -7.42
CA PRO A 217 50.82 15.32 -7.14
C PRO A 217 52.22 15.33 -6.53
N LEU A 218 52.41 14.66 -5.39
CA LEU A 218 53.71 14.61 -4.70
C LEU A 218 54.77 13.86 -5.52
N LYS A 219 54.36 12.90 -6.36
CA LYS A 219 55.27 12.17 -7.27
C LYS A 219 56.06 13.09 -8.22
N ASN A 220 55.52 14.27 -8.54
CA ASN A 220 56.19 15.24 -9.40
C ASN A 220 57.28 16.02 -8.65
N LEU A 221 57.31 15.96 -7.31
CA LEU A 221 58.34 16.55 -6.45
C LEU A 221 59.37 15.50 -6.03
N ASN A 222 58.95 14.26 -5.80
CA ASN A 222 59.82 13.15 -5.38
C ASN A 222 59.22 11.80 -5.79
N ASP A 223 60.00 10.98 -6.51
CA ASP A 223 59.56 9.68 -7.03
C ASP A 223 59.23 8.63 -5.94
N ILE A 224 59.70 8.82 -4.70
CA ILE A 224 59.45 7.91 -3.57
C ILE A 224 58.05 8.14 -2.96
N ALA A 225 57.43 9.29 -3.24
CA ALA A 225 56.13 9.66 -2.69
C ALA A 225 55.03 8.66 -3.05
N ALA A 226 54.01 8.55 -2.20
CA ALA A 226 52.83 7.76 -2.53
C ALA A 226 52.13 8.32 -3.78
N GLN A 227 51.61 7.43 -4.63
CA GLN A 227 50.97 7.79 -5.88
C GLN A 227 49.57 7.20 -5.98
N LEU A 228 48.67 7.98 -6.59
CA LEU A 228 47.39 7.48 -7.08
C LEU A 228 47.66 6.67 -8.36
N LYS A 229 47.49 5.35 -8.32
CA LYS A 229 47.79 4.45 -9.43
C LYS A 229 46.62 4.30 -10.39
N HIS A 230 45.40 4.22 -9.86
CA HIS A 230 44.19 4.11 -10.67
C HIS A 230 43.16 5.16 -10.27
N MET A 231 42.50 5.69 -11.30
CA MET A 231 41.27 6.47 -11.17
C MET A 231 40.10 5.52 -11.33
N ILE A 232 39.03 5.73 -10.56
CA ILE A 232 37.79 4.97 -10.73
C ILE A 232 36.98 5.62 -11.85
N SER A 233 36.52 4.83 -12.81
CA SER A 233 35.74 5.31 -13.95
C SER A 233 34.42 5.96 -13.53
N GLU A 234 34.07 7.08 -14.18
CA GLU A 234 32.83 7.82 -13.88
C GLU A 234 31.57 6.96 -14.10
N SER A 235 31.63 5.99 -15.02
CA SER A 235 30.56 5.01 -15.24
C SER A 235 30.26 4.18 -14.00
N LEU A 236 31.30 3.64 -13.33
CA LEU A 236 31.10 2.87 -12.10
C LEU A 236 30.60 3.76 -10.96
N ILE A 237 31.08 5.00 -10.87
CA ILE A 237 30.62 5.97 -9.86
C ILE A 237 29.14 6.29 -10.06
N SER A 238 28.69 6.49 -11.31
CA SER A 238 27.28 6.72 -11.63
C SER A 238 26.42 5.49 -11.31
N GLN A 239 26.94 4.27 -11.47
CA GLN A 239 26.24 3.05 -11.05
C GLN A 239 26.09 2.95 -9.52
N VAL A 240 27.12 3.30 -8.76
CA VAL A 240 27.05 3.39 -7.29
C VAL A 240 26.02 4.46 -6.87
N GLU A 241 26.07 5.64 -7.49
CA GLU A 241 25.13 6.74 -7.24
C GLU A 241 23.68 6.27 -7.46
N LYS A 242 23.40 5.69 -8.64
CA LYS A 242 22.07 5.16 -8.98
C LYS A 242 21.60 4.08 -8.00
N MET A 243 22.49 3.16 -7.62
CA MET A 243 22.17 2.11 -6.66
C MET A 243 21.79 2.71 -5.29
N MET A 244 22.56 3.66 -4.77
CA MET A 244 22.27 4.32 -3.49
C MET A 244 20.94 5.11 -3.56
N GLU A 245 20.64 5.74 -4.69
CA GLU A 245 19.35 6.40 -4.93
C GLU A 245 18.18 5.41 -4.98
N ASP A 246 18.33 4.27 -5.66
CA ASP A 246 17.30 3.23 -5.74
C ASP A 246 16.99 2.64 -4.35
N LEU A 247 18.01 2.39 -3.53
CA LEU A 247 17.85 1.94 -2.13
C LEU A 247 17.12 3.00 -1.28
N HIS A 248 17.51 4.28 -1.41
CA HIS A 248 16.87 5.35 -0.67
C HIS A 248 15.40 5.57 -1.09
N HIS A 249 15.11 5.44 -2.37
CA HIS A 249 13.75 5.51 -2.88
C HIS A 249 12.86 4.39 -2.29
N ALA A 250 13.38 3.16 -2.21
CA ALA A 250 12.67 2.05 -1.56
C ALA A 250 12.43 2.30 -0.06
N GLU A 251 13.40 2.89 0.65
CA GLU A 251 13.25 3.29 2.06
C GLU A 251 12.10 4.30 2.23
N MET A 252 12.06 5.36 1.43
CA MET A 252 10.99 6.37 1.48
C MET A 252 9.61 5.76 1.21
N ARG A 253 9.50 4.92 0.16
CA ARG A 253 8.25 4.18 -0.14
C ARG A 253 7.78 3.36 1.05
N THR A 254 8.71 2.65 1.68
CA THR A 254 8.41 1.80 2.84
C THR A 254 7.91 2.61 4.01
N ASN A 255 8.53 3.76 4.29
CA ASN A 255 8.08 4.67 5.35
C ASN A 255 6.66 5.21 5.09
N ASP A 256 6.34 5.61 3.86
CA ASP A 256 5.00 6.07 3.49
C ASP A 256 3.95 4.97 3.70
N LEU A 257 4.25 3.74 3.24
CA LEU A 257 3.37 2.59 3.42
C LEU A 257 3.22 2.19 4.89
N LEU A 258 4.26 2.36 5.71
CA LEU A 258 4.21 2.11 7.16
C LEU A 258 3.25 3.08 7.85
N GLU A 259 3.29 4.37 7.53
CA GLU A 259 2.38 5.36 8.12
C GLU A 259 0.91 5.07 7.76
N ILE A 260 0.65 4.67 6.51
CA ILE A 260 -0.71 4.26 6.09
C ILE A 260 -1.13 2.98 6.83
N SER A 261 -0.25 1.98 6.92
CA SER A 261 -0.52 0.69 7.57
C SER A 261 -0.81 0.84 9.07
N LYS A 262 -0.10 1.75 9.76
CA LYS A 262 -0.36 2.12 11.16
C LYS A 262 -1.72 2.79 11.32
N THR A 263 -2.12 3.64 10.38
CA THR A 263 -3.43 4.33 10.41
C THR A 263 -4.58 3.32 10.35
N ILE A 264 -4.45 2.28 9.52
CA ILE A 264 -5.43 1.18 9.46
C ILE A 264 -5.16 0.08 10.51
N LYS A 265 -4.20 0.26 11.43
CA LYS A 265 -3.80 -0.74 12.46
C LYS A 265 -3.53 -2.16 11.92
N ALA A 266 -3.06 -2.30 10.68
CA ALA A 266 -2.79 -3.60 10.05
C ALA A 266 -1.41 -4.14 10.47
N LYS A 267 -1.33 -4.71 11.68
CA LYS A 267 -0.06 -5.11 12.31
C LYS A 267 0.79 -6.06 11.47
N ASP A 268 0.21 -7.11 10.88
CA ASP A 268 0.97 -8.07 10.06
C ASP A 268 1.64 -7.38 8.85
N ILE A 269 1.03 -6.34 8.29
CA ILE A 269 1.62 -5.55 7.20
C ILE A 269 2.73 -4.65 7.74
N CYS A 270 2.54 -4.02 8.89
CA CYS A 270 3.59 -3.24 9.56
C CYS A 270 4.84 -4.11 9.80
N ASP A 271 4.67 -5.29 10.39
CA ASP A 271 5.77 -6.22 10.69
C ASP A 271 6.56 -6.59 9.42
N LYS A 272 5.86 -6.81 8.29
CA LYS A 272 6.48 -7.11 6.98
C LYS A 272 7.26 -5.92 6.40
N LEU A 273 6.68 -4.72 6.43
CA LEU A 273 7.34 -3.49 5.97
C LEU A 273 8.54 -3.12 6.85
N GLU A 274 8.43 -3.29 8.18
CA GLU A 274 9.52 -3.08 9.13
C GLU A 274 10.67 -4.08 8.90
N LEU A 275 10.34 -5.35 8.64
CA LEU A 275 11.34 -6.36 8.27
C LEU A 275 12.05 -5.96 6.98
N PHE A 276 11.32 -5.60 5.92
CA PHE A 276 11.92 -5.12 4.67
C PHE A 276 12.86 -3.93 4.91
N ASN A 277 12.39 -2.90 5.63
CA ASN A 277 13.18 -1.71 5.92
C ASN A 277 14.45 -2.03 6.72
N CYS A 278 14.36 -2.93 7.71
CA CYS A 278 15.51 -3.40 8.47
C CYS A 278 16.54 -4.08 7.56
N ARG A 279 16.08 -4.98 6.68
CA ARG A 279 16.96 -5.72 5.74
C ARG A 279 17.58 -4.79 4.69
N LEU A 280 16.84 -3.81 4.19
CA LEU A 280 17.34 -2.77 3.29
C LEU A 280 18.46 -1.94 3.93
N LYS A 281 18.29 -1.53 5.19
CA LYS A 281 19.31 -0.80 5.96
C LYS A 281 20.55 -1.64 6.22
N ASP A 282 20.36 -2.92 6.55
CA ASP A 282 21.45 -3.88 6.75
C ASP A 282 22.29 -4.03 5.47
N PHE A 283 21.62 -4.23 4.33
CA PHE A 283 22.28 -4.33 3.04
C PHE A 283 23.03 -3.05 2.68
N THR A 284 22.39 -1.89 2.82
CA THR A 284 22.99 -0.57 2.53
C THR A 284 24.25 -0.35 3.37
N THR A 285 24.20 -0.71 4.65
CA THR A 285 25.35 -0.58 5.57
C THR A 285 26.51 -1.46 5.13
N VAL A 286 26.27 -2.75 4.84
CA VAL A 286 27.31 -3.68 4.39
C VAL A 286 27.89 -3.25 3.05
N PHE A 287 27.06 -2.77 2.12
CA PHE A 287 27.51 -2.28 0.83
C PHE A 287 28.42 -1.05 0.99
N SER A 288 28.01 -0.07 1.81
CA SER A 288 28.84 1.11 2.12
C SER A 288 30.17 0.72 2.76
N GLN A 289 30.20 -0.23 3.70
CA GLN A 289 31.44 -0.73 4.31
C GLN A 289 32.38 -1.35 3.29
N LYS A 290 31.86 -2.20 2.39
CA LYS A 290 32.67 -2.79 1.31
C LYS A 290 33.21 -1.73 0.36
N LEU A 291 32.46 -0.65 0.09
CA LEU A 291 32.99 0.50 -0.64
C LEU A 291 34.11 1.19 0.13
N THR A 292 33.96 1.42 1.43
CA THR A 292 34.99 2.03 2.29
C THR A 292 36.32 1.27 2.20
N GLU A 293 36.27 -0.06 2.21
CA GLU A 293 37.44 -0.93 2.10
C GLU A 293 38.01 -0.96 0.68
N LEU A 294 37.15 -1.02 -0.34
CA LEU A 294 37.57 -1.28 -1.71
C LEU A 294 38.14 -0.03 -2.41
N LEU A 295 37.53 1.14 -2.25
CA LEU A 295 37.93 2.34 -3.00
C LEU A 295 39.41 2.73 -2.78
N PRO A 296 39.97 2.70 -1.54
CA PRO A 296 41.39 2.97 -1.33
C PRO A 296 42.31 1.96 -2.02
N THR A 297 41.97 0.66 -1.97
CA THR A 297 42.77 -0.42 -2.59
C THR A 297 42.78 -0.36 -4.11
N ILE A 298 41.72 0.15 -4.74
CA ILE A 298 41.72 0.41 -6.19
C ILE A 298 42.67 1.57 -6.48
N ARG A 299 42.56 2.65 -5.69
CA ARG A 299 43.35 3.88 -5.88
C ARG A 299 44.85 3.67 -5.70
N ASP A 300 45.26 2.83 -4.75
CA ASP A 300 46.68 2.48 -4.52
C ASP A 300 47.20 1.36 -5.45
N GLY A 301 46.32 0.77 -6.26
CA GLY A 301 46.58 -0.29 -7.23
C GLY A 301 46.81 -1.67 -6.64
N THR A 302 46.35 -1.92 -5.41
CA THR A 302 46.28 -3.25 -4.81
C THR A 302 45.13 -4.08 -5.40
N ALA A 303 44.03 -3.42 -5.80
CA ALA A 303 42.87 -4.04 -6.44
C ALA A 303 42.58 -3.45 -7.82
N GLU A 304 41.98 -4.24 -8.70
CA GLU A 304 41.49 -3.78 -10.00
C GLU A 304 40.06 -3.22 -9.89
N GLU A 305 39.68 -2.31 -10.80
CA GLU A 305 38.31 -1.80 -10.91
C GLU A 305 37.25 -2.90 -11.03
N LYS A 306 37.63 -4.05 -11.62
CA LYS A 306 36.75 -5.22 -11.72
C LYS A 306 36.16 -5.61 -10.36
N SER A 307 36.90 -5.44 -9.28
CA SER A 307 36.41 -5.71 -7.93
C SER A 307 35.19 -4.88 -7.55
N LEU A 308 35.12 -3.62 -8.04
CA LEU A 308 33.97 -2.74 -7.82
C LEU A 308 32.80 -3.16 -8.72
N THR A 309 33.08 -3.61 -9.94
CA THR A 309 32.07 -4.25 -10.79
C THR A 309 31.49 -5.49 -10.13
N ASP A 310 32.31 -6.37 -9.56
CA ASP A 310 31.88 -7.58 -8.87
C ASP A 310 31.02 -7.24 -7.63
N LEU A 311 31.37 -6.17 -6.90
CA LEU A 311 30.55 -5.66 -5.79
C LEU A 311 29.18 -5.13 -6.27
N LEU A 312 29.12 -4.36 -7.35
CA LEU A 312 27.86 -3.91 -7.94
C LEU A 312 27.00 -5.10 -8.42
N MET A 313 27.63 -6.10 -9.04
CA MET A 313 26.93 -7.32 -9.46
C MET A 313 26.37 -8.13 -8.29
N SER A 314 26.96 -8.02 -7.09
CA SER A 314 26.41 -8.67 -5.89
C SER A 314 25.03 -8.15 -5.50
N GLN A 315 24.67 -6.91 -5.89
CA GLN A 315 23.32 -6.38 -5.74
C GLN A 315 22.29 -7.21 -6.52
N HIS A 316 22.61 -7.61 -7.75
CA HIS A 316 21.70 -8.42 -8.58
C HIS A 316 21.39 -9.78 -7.96
N ALA A 317 22.34 -10.37 -7.24
CA ALA A 317 22.12 -11.62 -6.52
C ALA A 317 21.40 -11.41 -5.18
N SER A 318 21.36 -10.17 -4.67
CA SER A 318 20.92 -9.88 -3.30
C SER A 318 19.40 -9.86 -3.10
N GLY A 319 18.64 -9.59 -4.17
CA GLY A 319 17.21 -9.28 -4.11
C GLY A 319 16.91 -7.78 -3.93
N PHE A 320 17.92 -6.93 -3.72
CA PHE A 320 17.77 -5.47 -3.62
C PHE A 320 18.00 -4.74 -4.95
N THR A 321 17.60 -5.35 -6.06
CA THR A 321 17.53 -4.63 -7.32
C THR A 321 16.32 -3.71 -7.33
N ARG A 322 16.39 -2.61 -8.09
CA ARG A 322 15.25 -1.69 -8.23
C ARG A 322 13.97 -2.40 -8.63
N SER A 323 14.06 -3.29 -9.64
CA SER A 323 12.90 -4.03 -10.14
C SER A 323 12.26 -4.88 -9.03
N GLU A 324 13.04 -5.71 -8.34
CA GLU A 324 12.49 -6.61 -7.31
C GLU A 324 11.91 -5.83 -6.12
N MET A 325 12.56 -4.74 -5.71
CA MET A 325 12.03 -3.86 -4.66
C MET A 325 10.74 -3.17 -5.09
N ASP A 326 10.71 -2.60 -6.30
CA ASP A 326 9.53 -1.91 -6.81
C ASP A 326 8.37 -2.91 -6.99
N ASP A 327 8.60 -4.09 -7.56
CA ASP A 327 7.57 -5.13 -7.73
C ASP A 327 6.93 -5.54 -6.39
N TRP A 328 7.74 -5.72 -5.34
CA TRP A 328 7.22 -6.04 -4.01
C TRP A 328 6.48 -4.87 -3.36
N LEU A 329 7.02 -3.66 -3.46
CA LEU A 329 6.39 -2.45 -2.90
C LEU A 329 5.09 -2.07 -3.62
N ASP A 330 4.99 -2.28 -4.93
CA ASP A 330 3.77 -2.11 -5.73
C ASP A 330 2.68 -3.10 -5.26
N GLY A 331 3.07 -4.34 -4.96
CA GLY A 331 2.21 -5.33 -4.34
C GLY A 331 1.67 -4.87 -2.98
N LYS A 332 2.56 -4.37 -2.10
CA LYS A 332 2.18 -3.82 -0.79
C LYS A 332 1.24 -2.62 -0.90
N GLU A 333 1.51 -1.72 -1.84
CA GLU A 333 0.67 -0.55 -2.11
C GLU A 333 -0.75 -0.97 -2.53
N THR A 334 -0.87 -2.01 -3.37
CA THR A 334 -2.15 -2.58 -3.77
C THR A 334 -2.89 -3.24 -2.60
N GLU A 335 -2.19 -4.04 -1.79
CA GLU A 335 -2.75 -4.72 -0.61
C GLU A 335 -3.29 -3.71 0.41
N ILE A 336 -2.46 -2.73 0.78
CA ILE A 336 -2.81 -1.67 1.72
C ILE A 336 -3.94 -0.81 1.16
N GLY A 337 -3.89 -0.45 -0.12
CA GLY A 337 -4.93 0.31 -0.81
C GLY A 337 -6.29 -0.40 -0.76
N THR A 338 -6.30 -1.72 -0.98
CA THR A 338 -7.50 -2.55 -0.90
C THR A 338 -8.07 -2.54 0.51
N ILE A 339 -7.27 -2.81 1.54
CA ILE A 339 -7.76 -2.80 2.93
C ILE A 339 -8.27 -1.41 3.32
N LYS A 340 -7.52 -0.36 2.96
CA LYS A 340 -7.86 1.03 3.25
C LYS A 340 -9.20 1.43 2.63
N SER A 341 -9.53 0.97 1.41
CA SER A 341 -10.81 1.32 0.79
C SER A 341 -11.99 0.76 1.59
N TYR A 342 -11.94 -0.51 2.01
CA TYR A 342 -13.00 -1.12 2.82
C TYR A 342 -13.06 -0.53 4.23
N VAL A 343 -11.92 -0.27 4.88
CA VAL A 343 -11.88 0.41 6.19
C VAL A 343 -12.52 1.81 6.12
N THR A 344 -12.23 2.55 5.03
CA THR A 344 -12.78 3.90 4.82
C THR A 344 -14.29 3.87 4.57
N GLU A 345 -14.78 2.86 3.85
CA GLU A 345 -16.21 2.67 3.59
C GLU A 345 -16.98 2.30 4.86
N LEU A 346 -16.42 1.39 5.67
CA LEU A 346 -17.04 0.92 6.91
C LEU A 346 -17.18 2.02 7.97
N LYS A 347 -16.17 2.90 8.10
CA LYS A 347 -16.12 3.96 9.14
C LYS A 347 -16.35 3.43 10.57
N LEU A 348 -15.91 2.20 10.82
CA LEU A 348 -16.03 1.52 12.11
C LEU A 348 -14.73 1.66 12.90
N GLU A 349 -14.81 1.46 14.21
CA GLU A 349 -13.63 1.35 15.05
C GLU A 349 -12.88 0.04 14.76
N ILE A 350 -11.55 0.13 14.67
CA ILE A 350 -10.67 -1.02 14.48
C ILE A 350 -10.18 -1.51 15.85
N LYS A 351 -10.48 -2.77 16.18
CA LYS A 351 -10.00 -3.47 17.38
C LYS A 351 -9.06 -4.60 16.96
N THR A 352 -7.77 -4.44 17.23
CA THR A 352 -6.75 -5.43 16.85
C THR A 352 -6.81 -6.67 17.76
N PRO A 353 -6.48 -7.88 17.26
CA PRO A 353 -6.46 -9.09 18.09
C PRO A 353 -5.52 -8.97 19.30
N GLY A 354 -5.93 -9.58 20.41
CA GLY A 354 -5.26 -9.47 21.70
C GLY A 354 -6.01 -8.50 22.63
N PRO A 355 -5.30 -7.79 23.54
CA PRO A 355 -5.95 -7.08 24.64
C PRO A 355 -7.02 -6.07 24.22
N GLU A 356 -6.83 -5.37 23.10
CA GLU A 356 -7.80 -4.36 22.61
C GLU A 356 -9.15 -5.01 22.25
N LEU A 357 -9.11 -6.12 21.52
CA LEU A 357 -10.30 -6.88 21.17
C LEU A 357 -10.87 -7.63 22.39
N ASP A 358 -10.02 -8.27 23.18
CA ASP A 358 -10.45 -9.07 24.35
C ASP A 358 -11.18 -8.19 25.36
N ILE A 359 -10.66 -6.99 25.65
CA ILE A 359 -11.30 -6.03 26.56
C ILE A 359 -12.65 -5.58 26.01
N PHE A 360 -12.75 -5.25 24.73
CA PHE A 360 -14.01 -4.84 24.09
C PHE A 360 -15.08 -5.93 24.21
N LEU A 361 -14.72 -7.18 23.93
CA LEU A 361 -15.66 -8.30 23.91
C LEU A 361 -16.21 -8.67 25.31
N ILE A 362 -15.49 -8.38 26.39
CA ILE A 362 -15.93 -8.67 27.77
C ILE A 362 -16.63 -7.49 28.46
N GLN A 363 -16.79 -6.36 27.78
CA GLN A 363 -17.48 -5.20 28.37
C GLN A 363 -18.94 -5.55 28.71
N PRO A 364 -19.45 -5.21 29.91
CA PRO A 364 -20.79 -5.59 30.34
C PRO A 364 -21.93 -5.10 29.43
N ASP A 365 -21.72 -3.99 28.72
CA ASP A 365 -22.66 -3.40 27.76
C ASP A 365 -22.59 -4.03 26.36
N VAL A 366 -21.56 -4.83 26.06
CA VAL A 366 -21.39 -5.52 24.78
C VAL A 366 -21.96 -6.93 24.87
N VAL A 367 -23.28 -7.04 24.72
CA VAL A 367 -23.98 -8.35 24.67
C VAL A 367 -23.78 -9.04 23.32
N HIS A 368 -23.86 -8.29 22.23
CA HIS A 368 -23.64 -8.75 20.85
C HIS A 368 -22.57 -7.89 20.18
N ALA A 369 -21.63 -8.55 19.48
CA ALA A 369 -20.67 -7.89 18.63
C ALA A 369 -20.54 -8.60 17.28
N PHE A 370 -20.56 -7.81 16.21
CA PHE A 370 -20.41 -8.21 14.82
C PHE A 370 -19.13 -7.60 14.27
N MET A 371 -18.27 -8.42 13.71
CA MET A 371 -16.90 -8.02 13.38
C MET A 371 -16.60 -8.30 11.92
N PHE A 372 -16.37 -7.24 11.15
CA PHE A 372 -15.77 -7.39 9.82
C PHE A 372 -14.30 -7.72 10.00
N THR A 373 -13.90 -8.91 9.55
CA THR A 373 -12.59 -9.48 9.86
C THR A 373 -11.84 -9.74 8.57
N PHE A 374 -10.70 -9.09 8.35
CA PHE A 374 -9.78 -9.46 7.28
C PHE A 374 -9.02 -10.72 7.68
N THR A 375 -9.00 -11.73 6.79
CA THR A 375 -8.51 -13.08 7.11
C THR A 375 -7.15 -13.42 6.48
N SER A 376 -6.68 -12.61 5.53
CA SER A 376 -5.55 -12.98 4.67
C SER A 376 -4.24 -12.22 4.92
N LEU A 377 -4.10 -11.46 6.01
CA LEU A 377 -2.91 -10.60 6.18
C LEU A 377 -1.65 -11.36 6.64
N LYS A 378 -1.85 -12.45 7.37
CA LYS A 378 -0.77 -13.30 7.88
C LYS A 378 -0.46 -14.43 6.91
N TYR A 379 0.58 -14.24 6.12
CA TYR A 379 1.13 -15.23 5.18
C TYR A 379 2.63 -15.00 5.02
N GLU A 380 3.35 -16.07 4.70
CA GLU A 380 4.78 -16.01 4.40
C GLU A 380 5.01 -15.36 3.04
N GLU A 381 6.06 -14.54 2.95
CA GLU A 381 6.43 -13.87 1.70
C GLU A 381 7.79 -14.37 1.23
N PRO A 382 7.83 -15.12 0.12
CA PRO A 382 9.08 -15.67 -0.42
C PRO A 382 10.16 -14.62 -0.65
N TYR A 383 9.77 -13.41 -1.05
CA TYR A 383 10.70 -12.29 -1.24
C TYR A 383 11.38 -11.86 0.06
N LEU A 384 10.63 -11.70 1.16
CA LEU A 384 11.19 -11.35 2.46
C LEU A 384 12.13 -12.43 3.00
N ASN A 385 11.80 -13.70 2.76
CA ASN A 385 12.66 -14.83 3.10
C ASN A 385 13.97 -14.81 2.30
N LYS A 386 13.90 -14.52 0.99
CA LYS A 386 15.06 -14.38 0.11
C LYS A 386 16.01 -13.29 0.60
N ILE A 387 15.53 -12.06 0.78
CA ILE A 387 16.39 -10.93 1.21
C ILE A 387 16.90 -11.10 2.64
N THR A 388 16.14 -11.77 3.53
CA THR A 388 16.60 -12.09 4.88
C THR A 388 17.77 -13.05 4.85
N LYS A 389 17.67 -14.14 4.10
CA LYS A 389 18.78 -15.09 3.94
C LYS A 389 20.01 -14.41 3.34
N THR A 390 19.83 -13.62 2.28
CA THR A 390 20.93 -12.88 1.64
C THR A 390 21.66 -11.96 2.61
N THR A 391 20.92 -11.14 3.37
CA THR A 391 21.52 -10.17 4.30
C THR A 391 22.24 -10.85 5.45
N GLU A 392 21.74 -12.00 5.93
CA GLU A 392 22.44 -12.83 6.91
C GLU A 392 23.74 -13.42 6.35
N ASP A 393 23.71 -13.92 5.11
CA ASP A 393 24.90 -14.44 4.43
C ASP A 393 25.95 -13.33 4.20
N LEU A 394 25.51 -12.14 3.80
CA LEU A 394 26.36 -10.96 3.64
C LEU A 394 27.06 -10.56 4.95
N ARG A 395 26.30 -10.53 6.06
CA ARG A 395 26.85 -10.24 7.39
C ARG A 395 27.88 -11.28 7.83
N ARG A 396 27.76 -12.52 7.37
CA ARG A 396 28.71 -13.61 7.64
C ARG A 396 29.90 -13.63 6.67
N GLY A 397 29.98 -12.69 5.73
CA GLY A 397 31.04 -12.63 4.72
C GLY A 397 30.96 -13.72 3.67
N ILE A 398 29.79 -14.36 3.50
CA ILE A 398 29.57 -15.40 2.50
C ILE A 398 29.29 -14.72 1.15
N ASN A 399 30.00 -15.14 0.10
CA ASN A 399 29.74 -14.64 -1.25
C ASN A 399 28.37 -15.10 -1.74
N ILE A 400 27.51 -14.14 -2.07
CA ILE A 400 26.17 -14.41 -2.60
C ILE A 400 26.32 -15.04 -4.00
N ARG A 401 25.72 -16.21 -4.20
CA ARG A 401 25.58 -16.82 -5.53
C ARG A 401 24.30 -16.33 -6.18
N LEU A 402 24.28 -16.24 -7.51
CA LEU A 402 23.07 -15.96 -8.28
C LEU A 402 21.97 -16.94 -7.83
N PRO A 403 20.76 -16.44 -7.49
CA PRO A 403 19.68 -17.29 -7.04
C PRO A 403 19.20 -18.22 -8.16
N ASP A 404 18.73 -19.40 -7.78
CA ASP A 404 17.99 -20.32 -8.64
C ASP A 404 16.73 -19.60 -9.15
N GLN A 405 16.51 -19.58 -10.47
CA GLN A 405 15.44 -18.80 -11.12
C GLN A 405 14.02 -19.35 -10.89
N ASN A 406 13.83 -20.31 -10.00
CA ASN A 406 12.58 -21.04 -9.83
C ASN A 406 11.99 -20.86 -8.44
N THR A 407 11.63 -19.63 -8.08
CA THR A 407 10.67 -19.43 -6.99
C THR A 407 9.28 -19.30 -7.63
N PRO A 408 8.32 -20.19 -7.33
CA PRO A 408 6.96 -20.06 -7.85
C PRO A 408 6.39 -18.69 -7.49
N ILE A 409 5.87 -17.98 -8.49
CA ILE A 409 5.14 -16.73 -8.26
C ILE A 409 3.78 -17.14 -7.67
N GLU A 410 3.67 -17.06 -6.35
CA GLU A 410 2.41 -17.30 -5.67
C GLU A 410 1.53 -16.06 -5.84
N THR A 411 0.32 -16.23 -6.37
CA THR A 411 -0.62 -15.12 -6.57
C THR A 411 -1.01 -14.53 -5.21
N PRO A 412 -0.76 -13.23 -4.95
CA PRO A 412 -1.15 -12.57 -3.71
C PRO A 412 -2.65 -12.71 -3.45
N TRP A 413 -3.06 -12.79 -2.18
CA TRP A 413 -4.45 -13.07 -1.82
C TRP A 413 -5.43 -12.07 -2.44
N TYR A 414 -5.10 -10.78 -2.48
CA TYR A 414 -5.96 -9.72 -3.03
C TYR A 414 -6.11 -9.76 -4.56
N LEU A 415 -5.35 -10.61 -5.25
CA LEU A 415 -5.48 -10.84 -6.70
C LEU A 415 -6.10 -12.20 -7.04
N LYS A 416 -6.45 -13.03 -6.04
CA LYS A 416 -7.09 -14.32 -6.30
C LYS A 416 -8.54 -14.11 -6.77
N PRO A 417 -9.05 -14.92 -7.72
CA PRO A 417 -10.45 -14.87 -8.13
C PRO A 417 -11.40 -15.08 -6.93
N GLY A 418 -12.54 -14.38 -6.90
CA GLY A 418 -13.56 -14.53 -5.84
C GLY A 418 -13.34 -13.69 -4.59
N ILE A 419 -12.15 -13.08 -4.42
CA ILE A 419 -11.81 -12.33 -3.20
C ILE A 419 -12.53 -11.00 -3.14
N LYS A 420 -12.69 -10.33 -4.27
CA LYS A 420 -13.46 -9.09 -4.33
C LYS A 420 -14.92 -9.35 -3.96
N GLU A 421 -15.50 -10.39 -4.55
CA GLU A 421 -16.86 -10.82 -4.27
C GLU A 421 -17.05 -11.16 -2.78
N THR A 422 -16.06 -11.84 -2.17
CA THR A 422 -16.06 -12.16 -0.74
C THR A 422 -15.99 -10.92 0.15
N LEU A 423 -15.15 -9.93 -0.21
CA LEU A 423 -15.02 -8.66 0.49
C LEU A 423 -16.29 -7.82 0.39
N ASP A 424 -16.84 -7.69 -0.83
CA ASP A 424 -18.07 -6.93 -1.11
C ASP A 424 -19.26 -7.58 -0.38
N PHE A 425 -19.36 -8.90 -0.41
CA PHE A 425 -20.38 -9.64 0.32
C PHE A 425 -20.29 -9.41 1.84
N SER A 426 -19.10 -9.55 2.41
CA SER A 426 -18.86 -9.31 3.84
C SER A 426 -19.18 -7.87 4.24
N LEU A 427 -18.93 -6.90 3.33
CA LEU A 427 -19.22 -5.48 3.52
C LEU A 427 -20.73 -5.24 3.56
N THR A 428 -21.49 -5.80 2.60
CA THR A 428 -22.95 -5.70 2.61
C THR A 428 -23.54 -6.36 3.86
N LEU A 429 -23.05 -7.54 4.23
CA LEU A 429 -23.54 -8.27 5.39
C LEU A 429 -23.33 -7.50 6.70
N ILE A 430 -22.12 -6.97 6.94
CA ILE A 430 -21.86 -6.22 8.18
C ILE A 430 -22.71 -4.94 8.24
N GLN A 431 -23.10 -4.35 7.11
CA GLN A 431 -23.94 -3.16 7.10
C GLN A 431 -25.35 -3.41 7.67
N CYS A 432 -25.86 -4.65 7.59
CA CYS A 432 -27.19 -5.03 8.10
C CYS A 432 -27.36 -4.95 9.63
N PHE A 433 -26.26 -4.90 10.41
CA PHE A 433 -26.35 -4.90 11.88
C PHE A 433 -26.33 -3.48 12.49
N PRO A 434 -26.75 -3.27 13.74
CA PRO A 434 -26.71 -1.96 14.41
C PRO A 434 -25.28 -1.44 14.62
N SER A 435 -25.04 -0.14 14.37
CA SER A 435 -23.69 0.47 14.40
C SER A 435 -22.94 0.32 15.72
N HIS A 436 -23.63 0.34 16.87
CA HIS A 436 -23.00 0.20 18.18
C HIS A 436 -22.44 -1.20 18.46
N SER A 437 -22.80 -2.19 17.63
CA SER A 437 -22.35 -3.58 17.79
C SER A 437 -21.29 -3.96 16.75
N LYS A 438 -20.78 -3.01 15.95
CA LYS A 438 -19.93 -3.29 14.78
C LYS A 438 -18.49 -2.81 14.95
N ILE A 439 -17.53 -3.68 14.63
CA ILE A 439 -16.09 -3.36 14.66
C ILE A 439 -15.35 -3.98 13.48
N ILE A 440 -14.13 -3.50 13.22
CA ILE A 440 -13.17 -4.11 12.28
C ILE A 440 -12.09 -4.84 13.06
N SER A 441 -11.65 -6.00 12.58
CA SER A 441 -10.47 -6.70 13.10
C SER A 441 -9.69 -7.46 12.02
N TYR A 442 -8.58 -8.07 12.42
CA TYR A 442 -7.62 -8.78 11.58
C TYR A 442 -7.35 -10.16 12.17
N ILE A 443 -8.13 -11.19 11.83
CA ILE A 443 -7.93 -12.54 12.37
C ILE A 443 -7.63 -13.46 11.21
N SER A 444 -6.40 -13.98 11.18
CA SER A 444 -5.96 -14.86 10.10
C SER A 444 -6.80 -16.11 10.02
N ASP A 445 -7.22 -16.43 8.80
CA ASP A 445 -7.91 -17.66 8.46
C ASP A 445 -7.57 -18.05 7.01
N PRO A 446 -6.56 -18.92 6.83
CA PRO A 446 -6.11 -19.36 5.50
C PRO A 446 -7.17 -20.14 4.71
N GLU A 447 -8.17 -20.74 5.39
CA GLU A 447 -9.21 -21.54 4.74
C GLU A 447 -10.28 -20.65 4.08
N HIS A 448 -10.48 -19.43 4.57
CA HIS A 448 -11.46 -18.47 4.05
C HIS A 448 -10.80 -17.12 3.74
N PRO A 449 -10.07 -17.02 2.61
CA PRO A 449 -9.30 -15.83 2.28
C PRO A 449 -10.19 -14.62 1.94
N GLY A 450 -9.72 -13.43 2.29
CA GLY A 450 -10.38 -12.15 2.02
C GLY A 450 -10.90 -11.53 3.31
N ALA A 451 -12.20 -11.68 3.55
CA ALA A 451 -12.84 -11.25 4.77
C ALA A 451 -13.97 -12.19 5.20
N SER A 452 -14.37 -12.07 6.47
CA SER A 452 -15.53 -12.74 7.06
C SER A 452 -16.23 -11.79 8.04
N VAL A 453 -17.51 -12.05 8.30
CA VAL A 453 -18.24 -11.40 9.40
C VAL A 453 -18.33 -12.39 10.55
N ARG A 454 -17.86 -12.00 11.74
CA ARG A 454 -17.87 -12.85 12.95
C ARG A 454 -18.89 -12.34 13.95
N TRP A 455 -19.62 -13.23 14.60
CA TRP A 455 -20.55 -12.91 15.68
C TRP A 455 -20.04 -13.41 17.03
N TYR A 456 -20.04 -12.51 18.01
CA TYR A 456 -19.75 -12.76 19.40
C TYR A 456 -20.96 -12.44 20.26
N ARG A 457 -21.20 -13.28 21.28
CA ARG A 457 -22.21 -13.05 22.32
C ARG A 457 -21.62 -13.27 23.70
N ASN A 458 -21.73 -12.26 24.57
CA ASN A 458 -21.14 -12.26 25.92
C ASN A 458 -19.67 -12.69 25.91
N GLY A 459 -18.87 -12.04 25.06
CA GLY A 459 -17.44 -12.31 24.91
C GLY A 459 -17.05 -13.60 24.20
N THR A 460 -18.00 -14.46 23.83
CA THR A 460 -17.71 -15.76 23.19
C THR A 460 -18.08 -15.72 21.72
N CYS A 461 -17.16 -16.16 20.84
CA CYS A 461 -17.44 -16.32 19.42
C CYS A 461 -18.53 -17.39 19.24
N ARG A 462 -19.64 -17.02 18.62
CA ARG A 462 -20.77 -17.91 18.31
C ARG A 462 -20.67 -18.41 16.88
N ASP A 463 -20.34 -17.52 15.97
CA ASP A 463 -20.17 -17.84 14.56
C ASP A 463 -18.96 -17.11 13.97
N PRO A 464 -17.89 -17.83 13.57
CA PRO A 464 -16.74 -17.24 12.90
C PRO A 464 -17.00 -16.88 11.42
N TYR A 465 -18.11 -17.33 10.84
CA TYR A 465 -18.51 -17.02 9.47
C TYR A 465 -20.02 -16.85 9.47
N LEU A 466 -20.50 -15.64 9.81
CA LEU A 466 -21.91 -15.26 9.99
C LEU A 466 -22.71 -15.39 8.69
N MET A 467 -22.84 -16.64 8.30
CA MET A 467 -23.40 -17.31 7.13
C MET A 467 -23.62 -18.79 7.49
N SER A 468 -23.35 -19.22 8.74
CA SER A 468 -23.80 -20.52 9.21
C SER A 468 -25.32 -20.51 9.39
N VAL A 469 -25.91 -21.69 9.22
CA VAL A 469 -27.34 -22.01 9.22
C VAL A 469 -28.21 -21.16 10.17
N PRO A 470 -27.81 -20.82 11.41
CA PRO A 470 -28.65 -20.05 12.34
C PRO A 470 -28.98 -18.62 11.90
N PHE A 471 -28.08 -17.91 11.20
CA PHE A 471 -28.33 -16.53 10.78
C PHE A 471 -29.30 -16.44 9.59
N LEU A 472 -29.10 -17.30 8.58
CA LEU A 472 -30.00 -17.42 7.44
C LEU A 472 -31.38 -17.94 7.88
N LYS A 473 -31.43 -18.88 8.83
CA LYS A 473 -32.69 -19.33 9.46
C LYS A 473 -33.44 -18.21 10.18
N GLY A 474 -32.74 -17.24 10.78
CA GLY A 474 -33.37 -16.05 11.38
C GLY A 474 -34.09 -15.13 10.38
N MET A 475 -33.81 -15.30 9.08
CA MET A 475 -34.48 -14.62 7.96
C MET A 475 -35.40 -15.58 7.17
N SER A 476 -35.68 -16.77 7.73
CA SER A 476 -36.42 -17.81 7.03
C SER A 476 -37.85 -17.38 6.75
N ALA A 477 -38.22 -17.37 5.47
CA ALA A 477 -39.60 -17.31 5.04
C ALA A 477 -40.22 -18.71 5.18
N ASP A 478 -41.29 -18.80 5.97
CA ASP A 478 -42.09 -20.01 6.07
C ASP A 478 -43.01 -20.08 4.85
N LEU A 479 -42.53 -20.74 3.78
CA LEU A 479 -43.23 -20.77 2.49
C LEU A 479 -44.16 -21.97 2.38
N THR A 480 -45.30 -21.79 1.72
CA THR A 480 -46.21 -22.84 1.28
C THR A 480 -46.52 -22.69 -0.20
N LEU A 481 -46.78 -23.80 -0.89
CA LEU A 481 -47.07 -23.81 -2.32
C LEU A 481 -48.56 -23.49 -2.56
N ASP A 482 -48.86 -22.50 -3.41
CA ASP A 482 -50.22 -22.09 -3.73
C ASP A 482 -50.90 -23.12 -4.67
N PRO A 483 -51.90 -23.89 -4.20
CA PRO A 483 -52.59 -24.87 -5.03
C PRO A 483 -53.30 -24.27 -6.24
N ASN A 484 -53.65 -22.99 -6.20
CA ASN A 484 -54.31 -22.29 -7.30
C ASN A 484 -53.36 -21.98 -8.47
N THR A 485 -52.05 -21.99 -8.21
CA THR A 485 -51.01 -21.76 -9.24
C THR A 485 -50.38 -23.06 -9.73
N ALA A 486 -50.66 -24.18 -9.06
CA ALA A 486 -50.06 -25.46 -9.38
C ALA A 486 -50.57 -25.99 -10.73
N HIS A 487 -49.64 -26.26 -11.64
CA HIS A 487 -49.95 -26.91 -12.90
C HIS A 487 -50.64 -28.27 -12.68
N GLN A 488 -51.60 -28.65 -13.52
CA GLN A 488 -52.39 -29.90 -13.42
C GLN A 488 -51.60 -31.23 -13.36
N PHE A 489 -50.30 -31.17 -13.66
CA PHE A 489 -49.38 -32.30 -13.63
C PHE A 489 -48.39 -32.22 -12.45
N LEU A 490 -48.72 -31.41 -11.44
CA LEU A 490 -48.02 -31.32 -10.19
C LEU A 490 -48.94 -31.79 -9.07
N GLY A 491 -48.40 -32.69 -8.24
CA GLY A 491 -49.06 -33.17 -7.04
C GLY A 491 -48.48 -32.44 -5.84
N LEU A 492 -49.33 -31.74 -5.09
CA LEU A 492 -48.95 -31.13 -3.82
C LEU A 492 -49.21 -32.12 -2.67
N ALA A 493 -48.27 -32.21 -1.74
CA ALA A 493 -48.32 -33.08 -0.57
C ALA A 493 -47.73 -32.38 0.66
N GLU A 494 -47.78 -33.05 1.82
CA GLU A 494 -47.16 -32.59 3.07
C GLU A 494 -47.61 -31.17 3.45
N GLY A 495 -48.93 -30.91 3.41
CA GLY A 495 -49.47 -29.59 3.75
C GLY A 495 -49.08 -28.49 2.75
N ASN A 496 -48.96 -28.83 1.46
CA ASN A 496 -48.49 -27.96 0.39
C ASN A 496 -47.02 -27.51 0.53
N LYS A 497 -46.19 -28.27 1.25
CA LYS A 497 -44.73 -28.05 1.32
C LYS A 497 -43.97 -28.81 0.26
N LYS A 498 -44.56 -29.87 -0.29
CA LYS A 498 -43.91 -30.75 -1.25
C LYS A 498 -44.63 -30.77 -2.58
N VAL A 499 -43.86 -30.69 -3.66
CA VAL A 499 -44.32 -30.82 -5.03
C VAL A 499 -43.65 -32.01 -5.73
N THR A 500 -44.45 -32.78 -6.44
CA THR A 500 -44.01 -33.94 -7.23
C THR A 500 -44.59 -33.87 -8.64
N ARG A 501 -43.89 -34.45 -9.62
CA ARG A 501 -44.43 -34.61 -10.97
C ARG A 501 -45.48 -35.71 -10.99
N LEU A 502 -46.70 -35.39 -11.44
CA LEU A 502 -47.68 -36.39 -11.80
C LEU A 502 -47.45 -36.78 -13.27
N GLY A 503 -47.28 -38.07 -13.55
CA GLY A 503 -47.14 -38.56 -14.91
C GLY A 503 -48.37 -38.20 -15.76
N PRO A 504 -48.22 -37.94 -17.07
CA PRO A 504 -49.37 -37.67 -17.92
C PRO A 504 -50.31 -38.88 -17.97
N PRO A 505 -51.62 -38.69 -18.17
CA PRO A 505 -52.53 -39.79 -18.46
C PRO A 505 -51.99 -40.59 -19.64
N SER A 506 -51.95 -41.92 -19.50
CA SER A 506 -51.36 -42.85 -20.48
C SER A 506 -51.69 -42.48 -21.94
N GLY A 507 -50.69 -42.05 -22.71
CA GLY A 507 -50.78 -41.90 -24.18
C GLY A 507 -50.64 -40.49 -24.78
N ILE A 508 -50.20 -39.46 -24.05
CA ILE A 508 -49.99 -38.10 -24.59
C ILE A 508 -48.56 -37.59 -24.34
N THR A 509 -47.94 -36.97 -25.35
CA THR A 509 -46.60 -36.35 -25.28
C THR A 509 -46.59 -35.03 -24.52
N ASP A 510 -45.60 -34.83 -23.65
CA ASP A 510 -45.46 -33.69 -22.72
C ASP A 510 -45.47 -32.29 -23.36
N SER A 511 -45.16 -32.16 -24.66
CA SER A 511 -44.95 -30.86 -25.32
C SER A 511 -46.21 -30.01 -25.54
N ILE A 512 -47.39 -30.48 -25.14
CA ILE A 512 -48.70 -29.85 -25.45
C ILE A 512 -49.26 -29.06 -24.26
N PHE A 513 -48.81 -29.31 -23.03
CA PHE A 513 -49.56 -28.87 -21.84
C PHE A 513 -48.97 -27.69 -21.06
N GLY A 514 -47.91 -27.06 -21.54
CA GLY A 514 -47.26 -25.98 -20.81
C GLY A 514 -46.27 -26.49 -19.77
N THR A 515 -45.62 -25.55 -19.08
CA THR A 515 -44.44 -25.83 -18.26
C THR A 515 -44.86 -26.08 -16.81
N PRO A 516 -44.48 -27.21 -16.20
CA PRO A 516 -45.03 -27.59 -14.90
C PRO A 516 -44.39 -26.76 -13.79
N GLN A 517 -45.13 -25.75 -13.34
CA GLN A 517 -44.67 -24.76 -12.39
C GLN A 517 -45.73 -24.51 -11.30
N VAL A 518 -45.29 -24.03 -10.15
CA VAL A 518 -46.11 -23.60 -9.01
C VAL A 518 -45.41 -22.44 -8.30
N LEU A 519 -46.19 -21.54 -7.69
CA LEU A 519 -45.68 -20.41 -6.90
C LEU A 519 -45.91 -20.64 -5.40
N SER A 520 -45.20 -19.89 -4.57
CA SER A 520 -45.55 -19.74 -3.15
C SER A 520 -46.87 -18.97 -2.98
N GLU A 521 -47.57 -19.21 -1.88
CA GLU A 521 -48.72 -18.41 -1.47
C GLU A 521 -48.27 -17.05 -0.92
N GLU A 522 -47.15 -17.06 -0.20
CA GLU A 522 -46.58 -15.88 0.45
C GLU A 522 -45.83 -14.99 -0.53
N THR A 523 -45.95 -13.68 -0.34
CA THR A 523 -45.15 -12.66 -1.01
C THR A 523 -43.80 -12.50 -0.33
N LEU A 524 -42.72 -12.49 -1.10
CA LEU A 524 -41.36 -12.22 -0.63
C LEU A 524 -41.15 -10.70 -0.52
N THR A 525 -40.85 -10.21 0.69
CA THR A 525 -40.65 -8.78 0.99
C THR A 525 -39.45 -8.56 1.89
N GLY A 526 -38.63 -7.55 1.60
CA GLY A 526 -37.45 -7.21 2.41
C GLY A 526 -36.30 -8.21 2.21
N LEU A 527 -35.77 -8.72 3.32
CA LEU A 527 -34.76 -9.80 3.33
C LEU A 527 -35.48 -11.13 3.55
N CYS A 528 -35.33 -12.07 2.61
CA CYS A 528 -35.95 -13.38 2.70
C CYS A 528 -34.91 -14.48 2.46
N TYR A 529 -35.04 -15.54 3.23
CA TYR A 529 -34.27 -16.74 3.05
C TYR A 529 -35.18 -17.97 3.06
N TRP A 530 -34.96 -18.96 2.20
CA TRP A 530 -35.66 -20.24 2.30
C TRP A 530 -34.83 -21.36 1.70
N GLU A 531 -35.17 -22.59 2.04
CA GLU A 531 -34.45 -23.77 1.60
C GLU A 531 -35.41 -24.79 0.97
N ALA A 532 -34.91 -25.49 -0.04
CA ALA A 532 -35.62 -26.56 -0.71
C ALA A 532 -34.73 -27.79 -0.85
N GLU A 533 -35.22 -28.93 -0.38
CA GLU A 533 -34.64 -30.25 -0.62
C GLU A 533 -35.21 -30.80 -1.92
N CYS A 534 -34.33 -31.15 -2.85
CA CYS A 534 -34.65 -31.59 -4.20
C CYS A 534 -34.11 -33.00 -4.42
N THR A 535 -34.96 -33.87 -4.96
CA THR A 535 -34.60 -35.23 -5.39
C THR A 535 -34.91 -35.41 -6.86
N GLY A 536 -34.10 -36.20 -7.57
CA GLY A 536 -34.26 -36.47 -9.01
C GLY A 536 -33.63 -35.40 -9.91
N ASP A 537 -33.84 -35.52 -11.22
CA ASP A 537 -33.21 -34.65 -12.23
C ASP A 537 -34.24 -33.74 -12.91
N GLY A 538 -33.89 -32.48 -13.18
CA GLY A 538 -34.76 -31.55 -13.88
C GLY A 538 -35.74 -30.80 -12.98
N PHE A 539 -35.23 -29.89 -12.15
CA PHE A 539 -36.02 -28.91 -11.40
C PHE A 539 -35.50 -27.48 -11.62
N SER A 540 -36.31 -26.49 -11.27
CA SER A 540 -35.91 -25.09 -11.24
C SER A 540 -36.49 -24.37 -10.04
N ILE A 541 -35.69 -23.49 -9.42
CA ILE A 541 -36.11 -22.61 -8.33
C ILE A 541 -35.97 -21.17 -8.82
N ALA A 542 -36.98 -20.34 -8.56
CA ALA A 542 -37.07 -19.00 -9.12
C ALA A 542 -37.62 -17.99 -8.13
N VAL A 543 -37.42 -16.72 -8.46
CA VAL A 543 -38.12 -15.58 -7.88
C VAL A 543 -38.81 -14.83 -9.02
N THR A 544 -40.09 -14.50 -8.86
CA THR A 544 -40.91 -13.95 -9.95
C THR A 544 -41.97 -12.97 -9.47
N HIS A 545 -42.37 -12.02 -10.33
CA HIS A 545 -43.51 -11.14 -10.09
C HIS A 545 -44.87 -11.85 -10.31
N LYS A 546 -45.92 -11.38 -9.63
CA LYS A 546 -47.30 -11.85 -9.88
C LYS A 546 -47.79 -11.38 -11.25
N GLY A 547 -48.29 -12.29 -12.08
CA GLY A 547 -48.92 -11.97 -13.38
C GLY A 547 -47.95 -12.04 -14.55
N ARG A 548 -47.29 -13.20 -14.72
CA ARG A 548 -46.46 -13.49 -15.90
C ARG A 548 -47.33 -13.34 -17.16
N LYS A 549 -46.78 -12.72 -18.20
CA LYS A 549 -47.52 -12.42 -19.45
C LYS A 549 -47.96 -13.67 -20.21
N ASP A 550 -47.31 -14.81 -19.97
CA ASP A 550 -47.58 -16.10 -20.56
C ASP A 550 -47.38 -17.19 -19.50
N ASP A 551 -48.48 -17.77 -19.00
CA ASP A 551 -48.46 -18.87 -18.02
C ASP A 551 -47.82 -20.15 -18.59
N HIS A 552 -47.53 -20.20 -19.90
CA HIS A 552 -46.83 -21.31 -20.52
C HIS A 552 -45.30 -21.12 -20.58
N SER A 553 -44.79 -19.93 -20.29
CA SER A 553 -43.35 -19.63 -20.31
C SER A 553 -42.61 -20.23 -19.10
N GLU A 554 -41.38 -20.69 -19.28
CA GLU A 554 -40.54 -21.22 -18.20
C GLU A 554 -39.93 -20.08 -17.35
N PHE A 555 -39.71 -20.29 -16.05
CA PHE A 555 -39.01 -19.31 -15.23
C PHE A 555 -37.62 -18.99 -15.80
N GLY A 556 -37.29 -17.70 -15.89
CA GLY A 556 -36.05 -17.19 -16.47
C GLY A 556 -36.13 -16.91 -17.98
N CYS A 557 -37.24 -17.23 -18.66
CA CYS A 557 -37.46 -16.96 -20.08
C CYS A 557 -38.14 -15.60 -20.36
N ASP A 558 -38.34 -14.79 -19.33
CA ASP A 558 -38.92 -13.46 -19.40
C ASP A 558 -38.15 -12.50 -18.46
N GLU A 559 -38.52 -11.21 -18.49
CA GLU A 559 -37.98 -10.18 -17.60
C GLU A 559 -38.64 -10.19 -16.21
N GLU A 560 -39.60 -11.09 -15.98
CA GLU A 560 -40.43 -11.15 -14.77
C GLU A 560 -39.98 -12.25 -13.80
N SER A 561 -38.95 -13.02 -14.17
CA SER A 561 -38.47 -14.14 -13.38
C SER A 561 -36.96 -14.37 -13.49
N TRP A 562 -36.34 -14.65 -12.36
CA TRP A 562 -34.94 -15.07 -12.23
C TRP A 562 -34.92 -16.50 -11.72
N SER A 563 -34.23 -17.42 -12.41
CA SER A 563 -34.28 -18.83 -12.03
C SER A 563 -32.92 -19.51 -12.05
N LEU A 564 -32.76 -20.48 -11.14
CA LEU A 564 -31.70 -21.47 -11.17
C LEU A 564 -32.32 -22.80 -11.63
N ARG A 565 -31.80 -23.34 -12.74
CA ARG A 565 -32.22 -24.63 -13.29
C ARG A 565 -31.18 -25.68 -13.00
N CYS A 566 -31.63 -26.85 -12.59
CA CYS A 566 -30.81 -28.03 -12.37
C CYS A 566 -31.24 -29.14 -13.34
N GLN A 567 -30.34 -29.54 -14.24
CA GLN A 567 -30.57 -30.63 -15.19
C GLN A 567 -29.25 -31.34 -15.55
N GLY A 568 -29.25 -32.67 -15.55
CA GLY A 568 -28.08 -33.48 -15.93
C GLY A 568 -26.84 -33.18 -15.09
N HIS A 569 -27.01 -33.05 -13.77
CA HIS A 569 -25.97 -32.65 -12.82
C HIS A 569 -25.35 -31.27 -13.06
N ARG A 570 -26.07 -30.37 -13.73
CA ARG A 570 -25.59 -29.02 -14.06
C ARG A 570 -26.54 -27.94 -13.57
N TYR A 571 -25.98 -26.90 -12.97
CA TYR A 571 -26.70 -25.66 -12.69
C TYR A 571 -26.56 -24.66 -13.83
N THR A 572 -27.69 -24.09 -14.25
CA THR A 572 -27.76 -23.00 -15.22
C THR A 572 -28.64 -21.89 -14.64
N ALA A 573 -28.11 -20.67 -14.51
CA ALA A 573 -28.88 -19.49 -14.13
C ALA A 573 -29.55 -18.90 -15.37
N HIS A 574 -30.85 -18.56 -15.28
CA HIS A 574 -31.63 -18.01 -16.37
C HIS A 574 -32.29 -16.68 -15.99
N TYR A 575 -32.23 -15.72 -16.92
CA TYR A 575 -32.98 -14.47 -16.86
C TYR A 575 -33.16 -13.92 -18.29
N ASN A 576 -34.37 -13.46 -18.63
CA ASN A 576 -34.69 -12.87 -19.92
C ASN A 576 -34.19 -13.67 -21.15
N ASN A 577 -34.44 -14.98 -21.16
CA ASN A 577 -33.97 -15.93 -22.20
C ASN A 577 -32.45 -16.07 -22.32
N GLN A 578 -31.68 -15.44 -21.44
CA GLN A 578 -30.25 -15.66 -21.34
C GLN A 578 -29.96 -16.70 -20.27
N SER A 579 -28.91 -17.48 -20.49
CA SER A 579 -28.51 -18.55 -19.60
C SER A 579 -27.01 -18.50 -19.35
N THR A 580 -26.61 -18.67 -18.09
CA THR A 580 -25.22 -18.80 -17.67
C THR A 580 -25.01 -20.18 -17.07
N ASP A 581 -24.09 -20.96 -17.64
CA ASP A 581 -23.71 -22.27 -17.12
C ASP A 581 -22.69 -22.12 -15.99
N ILE A 582 -22.91 -22.80 -14.86
CA ILE A 582 -22.19 -22.49 -13.61
C ILE A 582 -21.31 -23.65 -13.16
N PHE A 583 -21.86 -24.80 -12.75
CA PHE A 583 -21.07 -25.93 -12.20
C PHE A 583 -21.71 -27.30 -12.39
N TRP A 584 -20.85 -28.33 -12.29
CA TRP A 584 -21.16 -29.76 -12.16
C TRP A 584 -21.15 -30.17 -10.67
N PHE A 585 -22.11 -30.98 -10.22
CA PHE A 585 -22.12 -31.57 -8.87
C PHE A 585 -22.24 -33.11 -8.94
N THR A 586 -21.87 -33.80 -7.86
CA THR A 586 -21.72 -35.27 -7.82
C THR A 586 -22.61 -35.96 -6.79
N GLU A 587 -23.54 -35.24 -6.16
CA GLU A 587 -24.40 -35.73 -5.08
C GLU A 587 -25.82 -36.03 -5.60
N ASP A 588 -26.44 -37.09 -5.06
CA ASP A 588 -27.79 -37.55 -5.42
C ASP A 588 -28.91 -36.82 -4.63
N GLU A 589 -28.56 -36.20 -3.49
CA GLU A 589 -29.46 -35.38 -2.67
C GLU A 589 -28.99 -33.93 -2.72
N ILE A 590 -29.87 -33.02 -3.15
CA ILE A 590 -29.52 -31.61 -3.35
C ILE A 590 -30.37 -30.76 -2.43
N ARG A 591 -29.74 -29.89 -1.64
CA ARG A 591 -30.45 -28.90 -0.84
C ARG A 591 -30.02 -27.51 -1.26
N ILE A 592 -30.97 -26.70 -1.70
CA ILE A 592 -30.72 -25.35 -2.23
C ILE A 592 -31.22 -24.31 -1.24
N GLY A 593 -30.33 -23.42 -0.82
CA GLY A 593 -30.68 -22.21 -0.09
C GLY A 593 -30.84 -21.03 -1.03
N VAL A 594 -31.87 -20.21 -0.83
CA VAL A 594 -32.12 -19.00 -1.61
C VAL A 594 -32.15 -17.81 -0.69
N TYR A 595 -31.29 -16.82 -0.97
CA TYR A 595 -31.26 -15.53 -0.29
C TYR A 595 -31.74 -14.44 -1.24
N LEU A 596 -32.70 -13.65 -0.80
CA LEU A 596 -33.25 -12.54 -1.55
C LEU A 596 -33.18 -11.27 -0.71
N ASP A 597 -32.60 -10.22 -1.28
CA ASP A 597 -32.67 -8.85 -0.80
C ASP A 597 -33.42 -8.00 -1.82
N CYS A 598 -34.69 -7.74 -1.51
CA CYS A 598 -35.58 -6.97 -2.38
C CYS A 598 -35.12 -5.51 -2.54
N GLN A 599 -34.42 -4.94 -1.55
CA GLN A 599 -34.04 -3.53 -1.55
C GLN A 599 -32.76 -3.29 -2.37
N SER A 600 -31.75 -4.15 -2.20
CA SER A 600 -30.50 -4.04 -2.98
C SER A 600 -30.59 -4.64 -4.37
N GLY A 601 -31.66 -5.41 -4.66
CA GLY A 601 -31.80 -6.09 -5.94
C GLY A 601 -30.86 -7.29 -6.07
N THR A 602 -30.67 -8.03 -4.97
CA THR A 602 -29.73 -9.17 -4.91
C THR A 602 -30.49 -10.47 -4.70
N LEU A 603 -30.21 -11.48 -5.53
CA LEU A 603 -30.75 -12.84 -5.39
C LEU A 603 -29.61 -13.85 -5.51
N SER A 604 -29.36 -14.62 -4.45
CA SER A 604 -28.27 -15.60 -4.38
C SER A 604 -28.80 -17.01 -4.13
N PHE A 605 -28.21 -17.98 -4.81
CA PHE A 605 -28.48 -19.40 -4.65
C PHE A 605 -27.26 -20.11 -4.07
N TYR A 606 -27.47 -21.01 -3.13
CA TYR A 606 -26.43 -21.77 -2.45
C TYR A 606 -26.75 -23.26 -2.49
N ASN A 607 -25.72 -24.09 -2.67
CA ASN A 607 -25.80 -25.52 -2.41
C ASN A 607 -25.48 -25.75 -0.94
N ILE A 608 -26.28 -26.58 -0.26
CA ILE A 608 -26.17 -26.86 1.16
C ILE A 608 -25.74 -28.32 1.32
N SER A 609 -24.52 -28.54 1.79
CA SER A 609 -24.00 -29.89 2.05
C SER A 609 -24.78 -30.55 3.18
N SER A 610 -25.35 -31.74 2.92
CA SER A 610 -26.10 -32.52 3.91
C SER A 610 -25.25 -32.88 5.14
N ASP A 611 -24.02 -33.32 4.91
CA ASP A 611 -23.08 -33.76 5.96
C ASP A 611 -22.52 -32.63 6.81
N THR A 612 -22.20 -31.47 6.19
CA THR A 612 -21.44 -30.40 6.85
C THR A 612 -22.26 -29.14 7.12
N GLN A 613 -23.48 -29.05 6.57
CA GLN A 613 -24.34 -27.87 6.62
C GLN A 613 -23.63 -26.59 6.12
N ARG A 614 -22.66 -26.77 5.20
CA ARG A 614 -21.92 -25.68 4.55
C ARG A 614 -22.69 -25.17 3.35
N TYR A 615 -22.74 -23.84 3.23
CA TYR A 615 -23.29 -23.13 2.08
C TYR A 615 -22.20 -22.86 1.05
N ALA A 616 -22.32 -23.45 -0.14
CA ALA A 616 -21.49 -23.12 -1.30
C ALA A 616 -22.29 -22.24 -2.26
N LEU A 617 -21.82 -21.02 -2.51
CA LEU A 617 -22.49 -20.12 -3.46
C LEU A 617 -22.52 -20.76 -4.85
N ILE A 618 -23.73 -20.89 -5.41
CA ILE A 618 -23.95 -21.35 -6.78
C ILE A 618 -23.91 -20.14 -7.71
N TYR A 619 -24.76 -19.14 -7.46
CA TYR A 619 -24.89 -17.98 -8.33
C TYR A 619 -25.56 -16.81 -7.63
N THR A 620 -25.18 -15.59 -8.02
CA THR A 620 -25.85 -14.37 -7.58
C THR A 620 -26.28 -13.54 -8.78
N PHE A 621 -27.57 -13.22 -8.85
CA PHE A 621 -28.07 -12.11 -9.64
C PHE A 621 -27.92 -10.81 -8.83
N GLN A 622 -27.30 -9.80 -9.44
CA GLN A 622 -27.09 -8.47 -8.84
C GLN A 622 -27.81 -7.40 -9.65
N SER A 623 -28.10 -6.26 -9.02
CA SER A 623 -28.75 -5.11 -9.66
C SER A 623 -30.10 -5.46 -10.30
N CYS A 624 -30.81 -6.45 -9.76
CA CYS A 624 -32.14 -6.84 -10.21
C CYS A 624 -33.15 -5.73 -9.92
N LYS A 625 -34.07 -5.50 -10.87
CA LYS A 625 -35.15 -4.53 -10.69
C LYS A 625 -36.43 -5.27 -10.31
N PHE A 626 -36.68 -5.35 -9.01
CA PHE A 626 -37.91 -5.91 -8.45
C PHE A 626 -38.98 -4.81 -8.41
N THR A 627 -39.84 -4.79 -9.42
CA THR A 627 -40.80 -3.70 -9.67
C THR A 627 -42.18 -3.94 -9.06
N GLY A 628 -42.39 -5.08 -8.41
CA GLY A 628 -43.64 -5.44 -7.75
C GLY A 628 -43.51 -6.59 -6.74
N PRO A 629 -44.63 -7.11 -6.21
CA PRO A 629 -44.61 -8.23 -5.27
C PRO A 629 -43.96 -9.47 -5.87
N LEU A 630 -42.99 -10.03 -5.16
CA LEU A 630 -42.24 -11.22 -5.57
C LEU A 630 -42.80 -12.48 -4.91
N TYR A 631 -42.63 -13.61 -5.59
CA TYR A 631 -43.05 -14.94 -5.15
C TYR A 631 -41.92 -15.93 -5.44
N ALA A 632 -41.80 -16.96 -4.61
CA ALA A 632 -40.93 -18.08 -4.91
C ALA A 632 -41.60 -18.96 -5.97
N GLY A 633 -40.86 -19.36 -6.99
CA GLY A 633 -41.35 -20.20 -8.09
C GLY A 633 -40.61 -21.53 -8.15
N PHE A 634 -41.33 -22.61 -8.38
CA PHE A 634 -40.78 -23.96 -8.43
C PHE A 634 -41.26 -24.68 -9.69
N GLY A 635 -40.33 -25.22 -10.47
CA GLY A 635 -40.63 -25.95 -11.71
C GLY A 635 -40.09 -27.37 -11.66
N ILE A 636 -40.92 -28.36 -12.03
CA ILE A 636 -40.56 -29.79 -11.99
C ILE A 636 -40.73 -30.40 -13.38
N ARG A 637 -39.66 -30.98 -13.95
CA ARG A 637 -39.66 -31.56 -15.31
C ARG A 637 -39.47 -33.07 -15.34
N GLY A 638 -38.61 -33.60 -14.48
CA GLY A 638 -38.36 -35.04 -14.42
C GLY A 638 -39.53 -35.81 -13.79
N SER A 639 -39.76 -37.03 -14.27
CA SER A 639 -40.83 -37.92 -13.78
C SER A 639 -40.62 -38.40 -12.34
N ASP A 640 -39.36 -38.49 -11.90
CA ASP A 640 -38.96 -38.93 -10.56
C ASP A 640 -38.48 -37.77 -9.68
N THR A 641 -38.87 -36.54 -10.05
CA THR A 641 -38.38 -35.33 -9.43
C THR A 641 -39.36 -34.80 -8.40
N SER A 642 -38.84 -34.50 -7.20
CA SER A 642 -39.60 -33.89 -6.13
C SER A 642 -38.83 -32.74 -5.51
N LEU A 643 -39.58 -31.76 -5.01
CA LEU A 643 -39.04 -30.65 -4.24
C LEU A 643 -39.86 -30.50 -2.98
N CYS A 644 -39.19 -30.43 -1.84
CA CYS A 644 -39.78 -30.22 -0.53
C CYS A 644 -39.21 -28.95 0.09
N LEU A 645 -40.09 -28.03 0.50
CA LEU A 645 -39.70 -26.87 1.28
C LEU A 645 -39.29 -27.32 2.68
N VAL A 646 -38.14 -26.85 3.14
CA VAL A 646 -37.61 -27.21 4.45
C VAL A 646 -38.23 -26.31 5.52
N ASP A 647 -38.82 -26.92 6.54
CA ASP A 647 -39.33 -26.18 7.70
C ASP A 647 -38.16 -25.62 8.53
N SER A 648 -38.33 -24.42 9.07
CA SER A 648 -37.34 -23.81 9.97
C SER A 648 -37.22 -24.62 11.28
N VAL A 649 -36.10 -25.34 11.46
CA VAL A 649 -35.84 -26.15 12.65
C VAL A 649 -35.08 -25.36 13.73
N ASP A 650 -35.69 -25.34 14.92
CA ASP A 650 -35.25 -25.02 16.30
C ASP A 650 -35.17 -23.55 16.77
N LYS A 651 -36.23 -23.15 17.50
CA LYS A 651 -36.55 -21.81 18.01
C LYS A 651 -35.81 -21.34 19.28
N GLU A 652 -34.99 -22.16 19.92
CA GLU A 652 -34.46 -21.82 21.26
C GLU A 652 -33.30 -20.79 21.24
N ASP A 653 -32.45 -20.79 20.21
CA ASP A 653 -31.44 -19.74 20.01
C ASP A 653 -31.93 -18.61 19.08
N GLU A 654 -33.00 -18.85 18.31
CA GLU A 654 -33.59 -17.94 17.31
C GLU A 654 -34.35 -16.77 17.94
N GLU A 655 -35.04 -16.96 19.07
CA GLU A 655 -35.82 -15.89 19.71
C GLU A 655 -34.93 -14.69 20.08
N ASN A 656 -33.68 -14.90 20.50
CA ASN A 656 -32.82 -13.80 20.96
C ASN A 656 -32.24 -12.94 19.83
N LEU A 657 -31.98 -13.51 18.65
CA LEU A 657 -31.54 -12.75 17.46
C LEU A 657 -32.73 -12.02 16.83
N PHE A 658 -33.89 -12.67 16.77
CA PHE A 658 -35.14 -12.08 16.32
C PHE A 658 -35.61 -10.93 17.23
N PHE A 659 -35.50 -11.08 18.55
CA PHE A 659 -35.76 -10.00 19.52
C PHE A 659 -34.70 -8.89 19.47
N PHE A 660 -33.43 -9.20 19.17
CA PHE A 660 -32.39 -8.18 18.94
C PHE A 660 -32.78 -7.28 17.75
N PHE A 661 -33.17 -7.85 16.61
CA PHE A 661 -33.64 -7.09 15.45
C PHE A 661 -34.94 -6.30 15.72
N LEU A 662 -35.88 -6.85 16.51
CA LEU A 662 -37.08 -6.15 16.97
C LEU A 662 -36.77 -4.97 17.92
N SER A 663 -35.71 -5.07 18.73
CA SER A 663 -35.36 -4.09 19.77
C SER A 663 -34.49 -2.92 19.27
N THR A 664 -33.84 -3.05 18.11
CA THR A 664 -32.87 -2.08 17.59
C THR A 664 -33.48 -0.98 16.72
N GLY A 665 -34.81 -0.84 16.68
CA GLY A 665 -35.47 0.27 16.00
C GLY A 665 -35.27 0.27 14.47
N LEU A 666 -35.56 -0.85 13.81
CA LEU A 666 -36.02 -0.80 12.42
C LEU A 666 -37.46 -0.24 12.45
N ASP A 667 -37.58 1.06 12.70
CA ASP A 667 -38.81 1.83 12.97
C ASP A 667 -39.76 1.97 11.76
N ASP A 668 -39.84 0.99 10.86
CA ASP A 668 -40.84 1.02 9.78
C ASP A 668 -41.55 -0.32 9.53
N ILE A 669 -41.56 -1.23 10.51
CA ILE A 669 -42.35 -2.47 10.45
C ILE A 669 -43.82 -2.26 10.89
N GLU A 670 -44.22 -1.06 11.33
CA GLU A 670 -45.66 -0.74 11.46
C GLU A 670 -46.35 -0.50 10.11
N SER A 671 -45.60 -0.31 9.02
CA SER A 671 -46.16 -0.25 7.66
C SER A 671 -46.43 -1.64 7.04
N TYR A 672 -45.98 -2.72 7.67
CA TYR A 672 -46.07 -4.10 7.16
C TYR A 672 -47.15 -4.96 7.86
N ARG A 673 -48.04 -4.36 8.66
CA ARG A 673 -49.27 -5.00 9.14
C ARG A 673 -50.52 -4.24 8.66
N GLY A 674 -51.11 -4.73 7.57
CA GLY A 674 -52.52 -4.53 7.23
C GLY A 674 -52.90 -5.60 6.20
N PHE A 675 -53.93 -6.42 6.33
CA PHE A 675 -55.16 -6.39 7.12
C PHE A 675 -55.57 -7.84 7.44
N VAL A 676 -56.33 -8.02 8.53
CA VAL A 676 -57.17 -9.21 8.79
C VAL A 676 -58.22 -9.38 7.70
#